data_AF-A0A972Y5I9-F1
#
_entry.id   AF-A0A972Y5I9-F1
#
_cell.length_a   1.000
_cell.length_b   1.000
_cell.length_c   1.000
_cell.angle_alpha   90.00
_cell.angle_beta   90.00
_cell.angle_gamma   90.00
#
_symmetry.space_group_name_H-M   'P 1'
#
loop_
_entity.id
_entity.type
_entity.pdbx_description
1 polymer ?
#
loop_
_entity_poly.entity_id
_entity_poly.type
_entity_poly.pdbx_seq_one_letter_code
_entity_poly.pdbx_strand_id
1 'polypeptide(L)'
;MTDQPGYVTIHAASTSLVLACALGARPRMVYWGEKLAFDSPEILTEMTTRQHAPGNADIDIQDSLLNETGIGMESGSGFLAHRQGADWATLFCVTEVHRPSSNAADIICEDKISKIRATHSISLDPESEILTCQTEIENIGETDLAVDACAAMCLPIDPRATQMFGFTGRWANEFQLQPIAPFTGTYLRENKKGRTSHDSFPGLLVGAETTSEQSGACFAFHLGWSGNHRVRLDRLSDGRAFVQMGELFFSGELSLSPGATYRTPCLYAGYSKSGYSTLSRQFHRHLTQTLMDGRIARKPRPIHYNTWEAVYFDHDHDTLFRLAEKAADVGAERFILDDGWFGARRNDKAGLGDWWVSKDVYPDGLGPLIDHVTGLGMEFGIWFEPEMVNPDSDLFRQHPDWILQAEGVEQVPFRQQYVLDLSRPEVSDYLFDHVHKLLSAHAISYVKWDMNRDVHHPGSQGRPAIHKQTLALYSLIDRLRAAHPDLEIESCSSGGARCDYEILRRTDRIWTSDSNDALDRQHIQSGASYFFPLQVMGAHVGPAKCHITGRRLSMNLRVATALFGHMGMELNLLEEDAASLDVLKAGLALHKTHRSLIHGGAFHRLDTPEHVNAVGVVAGDQSEALFSWCNLTGHAQTLPGRMYLPGLDPSQSYRTKIVWPSPARSVSKPSIIEALDLGGNGAVLPGDALAKLGLQIPLLHPETCLIFHLEAV
;
A
#
# COMPACT_ATOMS: atom_id res chain seq x y z
N MET A 1 -39.23 23.31 5.61
CA MET A 1 -38.69 21.95 5.44
C MET A 1 -38.40 21.81 3.97
N THR A 2 -37.14 21.94 3.59
CA THR A 2 -36.68 21.67 2.23
C THR A 2 -36.91 20.19 1.92
N ASP A 3 -37.48 19.90 0.76
CA ASP A 3 -37.75 18.55 0.25
C ASP A 3 -36.40 17.81 0.13
N GLN A 4 -36.03 17.01 1.14
CA GLN A 4 -34.78 16.25 1.13
C GLN A 4 -34.98 14.97 0.31
N PRO A 5 -33.99 14.58 -0.50
CA PRO A 5 -34.17 13.47 -1.43
C PRO A 5 -34.28 12.13 -0.69
N GLY A 6 -35.23 11.29 -1.13
CA GLY A 6 -35.37 9.92 -0.63
C GLY A 6 -34.22 9.00 -1.06
N TYR A 7 -33.49 9.41 -2.10
CA TYR A 7 -32.39 8.67 -2.71
C TYR A 7 -31.24 9.58 -3.12
N VAL A 8 -30.03 9.06 -3.09
CA VAL A 8 -28.86 9.68 -3.72
C VAL A 8 -28.31 8.73 -4.76
N THR A 9 -28.32 9.17 -6.02
CA THR A 9 -27.61 8.52 -7.12
C THR A 9 -26.34 9.29 -7.45
N ILE A 10 -25.24 8.55 -7.61
CA ILE A 10 -23.94 9.04 -8.07
C ILE A 10 -23.47 8.16 -9.23
N HIS A 11 -23.04 8.79 -10.33
CA HIS A 11 -22.51 8.09 -11.50
C HIS A 11 -21.09 8.54 -11.80
N ALA A 12 -20.21 7.59 -12.07
CA ALA A 12 -18.92 7.81 -12.70
C ALA A 12 -18.97 7.41 -14.19
N ALA A 13 -17.81 7.23 -14.81
CA ALA A 13 -17.71 6.85 -16.22
C ALA A 13 -18.28 5.45 -16.48
N SER A 14 -17.92 4.49 -15.63
CA SER A 14 -18.22 3.06 -15.74
C SER A 14 -18.92 2.46 -14.51
N THR A 15 -19.11 3.26 -13.46
CA THR A 15 -19.73 2.83 -12.18
C THR A 15 -20.99 3.63 -11.82
N SER A 16 -21.98 2.98 -11.21
CA SER A 16 -23.14 3.62 -10.57
C SER A 16 -23.18 3.28 -9.07
N LEU A 17 -23.64 4.24 -8.28
CA LEU A 17 -23.92 4.11 -6.85
C LEU A 17 -25.31 4.67 -6.56
N VAL A 18 -26.14 3.89 -5.85
CA VAL A 18 -27.49 4.28 -5.42
C VAL A 18 -27.66 4.03 -3.93
N LEU A 19 -27.98 5.10 -3.20
CA LEU A 19 -28.23 5.10 -1.76
C LEU A 19 -29.70 5.41 -1.50
N ALA A 20 -30.35 4.63 -0.63
CA ALA A 20 -31.65 4.98 -0.07
C ALA A 20 -31.43 5.71 1.25
N CYS A 21 -31.98 6.92 1.38
CA CYS A 21 -31.69 7.84 2.48
C CYS A 21 -32.89 8.73 2.84
N ALA A 22 -34.11 8.23 2.69
CA ALA A 22 -35.31 8.96 3.07
C ALA A 22 -35.32 9.31 4.57
N LEU A 23 -35.79 10.52 4.90
CA LEU A 23 -35.89 10.98 6.28
C LEU A 23 -36.71 10.02 7.15
N GLY A 24 -36.17 9.67 8.31
CA GLY A 24 -36.76 8.70 9.24
C GLY A 24 -36.56 7.23 8.85
N ALA A 25 -36.10 6.93 7.64
CA ALA A 25 -35.73 5.58 7.23
C ALA A 25 -34.28 5.25 7.64
N ARG A 26 -33.91 3.97 7.52
CA ARG A 26 -32.53 3.52 7.69
C ARG A 26 -31.75 3.78 6.40
N PRO A 27 -30.52 4.30 6.46
CA PRO A 27 -29.71 4.49 5.26
C PRO A 27 -29.19 3.15 4.76
N ARG A 28 -29.24 2.89 3.45
CA ARG A 28 -28.64 1.68 2.86
C ARG A 28 -28.13 1.89 1.45
N MET A 29 -27.18 1.06 1.05
CA MET A 29 -26.67 1.02 -0.32
C MET A 29 -27.48 0.02 -1.15
N VAL A 30 -28.29 0.53 -2.07
CA VAL A 30 -29.16 -0.29 -2.93
C VAL A 30 -28.37 -0.93 -4.07
N TYR A 31 -27.43 -0.18 -4.64
CA TYR A 31 -26.62 -0.64 -5.76
C TYR A 31 -25.25 0.02 -5.74
N TRP A 32 -24.21 -0.78 -6.00
CA TRP A 32 -22.88 -0.30 -6.36
C TRP A 32 -22.23 -1.30 -7.32
N GLY A 33 -21.80 -0.82 -8.49
CA GLY A 33 -21.25 -1.68 -9.54
C GLY A 33 -21.29 -1.00 -10.90
N GLU A 34 -21.41 -1.79 -11.97
CA GLU A 34 -21.44 -1.30 -13.35
C GLU A 34 -22.45 -0.17 -13.55
N LYS A 35 -22.07 0.80 -14.37
CA LYS A 35 -22.95 1.92 -14.70
C LYS A 35 -24.26 1.40 -15.30
N LEU A 36 -25.34 1.70 -14.60
CA LEU A 36 -26.70 1.41 -15.05
C LEU A 36 -27.08 2.37 -16.18
N ALA A 37 -27.65 1.82 -17.25
CA ALA A 37 -28.25 2.61 -18.33
C ALA A 37 -29.62 3.22 -17.94
N PHE A 38 -30.17 2.75 -16.81
CA PHE A 38 -31.47 3.12 -16.28
C PHE A 38 -31.29 3.79 -14.92
N ASP A 39 -32.02 4.89 -14.68
CA ASP A 39 -31.92 5.70 -13.47
C ASP A 39 -33.30 5.91 -12.85
N SER A 40 -33.77 4.91 -12.10
CA SER A 40 -34.90 5.05 -11.16
C SER A 40 -34.56 4.31 -9.87
N PRO A 41 -34.08 5.04 -8.85
CA PRO A 41 -33.76 4.49 -7.54
C PRO A 41 -34.94 3.78 -6.86
N GLU A 42 -36.17 4.24 -7.11
CA GLU A 42 -37.40 3.65 -6.57
C GLU A 42 -37.59 2.23 -7.11
N ILE A 43 -37.53 2.06 -8.44
CA ILE A 43 -37.65 0.76 -9.09
C ILE A 43 -36.50 -0.15 -8.69
N LEU A 44 -35.27 0.36 -8.63
CA LEU A 44 -34.12 -0.43 -8.16
C LEU A 44 -34.34 -0.92 -6.73
N THR A 45 -34.87 -0.07 -5.86
CA THR A 45 -35.21 -0.44 -4.48
C THR A 45 -36.30 -1.50 -4.44
N GLU A 46 -37.39 -1.34 -5.21
CA GLU A 46 -38.46 -2.33 -5.30
C GLU A 46 -37.96 -3.68 -5.84
N MET A 47 -37.02 -3.69 -6.78
CA MET A 47 -36.38 -4.91 -7.29
C MET A 47 -35.55 -5.66 -6.24
N THR A 48 -35.14 -4.99 -5.16
CA THR A 48 -34.47 -5.63 -4.01
C THR A 48 -35.45 -6.17 -2.95
N THR A 49 -36.76 -6.07 -3.17
CA THR A 49 -37.77 -6.55 -2.22
C THR A 49 -37.63 -8.06 -2.01
N ARG A 50 -37.55 -8.46 -0.74
CA ARG A 50 -37.40 -9.87 -0.36
C ARG A 50 -38.76 -10.44 0.07
N GLN A 51 -39.03 -11.67 -0.35
CA GLN A 51 -40.22 -12.43 0.04
C GLN A 51 -40.01 -13.05 1.43
N HIS A 52 -41.06 -13.09 2.25
CA HIS A 52 -41.04 -13.87 3.50
C HIS A 52 -40.74 -15.34 3.21
N ALA A 53 -39.81 -15.92 3.97
CA ALA A 53 -39.46 -17.34 3.90
C ALA A 53 -39.85 -18.04 5.21
N PRO A 54 -40.56 -19.20 5.16
CA PRO A 54 -40.93 -19.93 6.37
C PRO A 54 -39.72 -20.19 7.29
N GLY A 55 -39.87 -19.91 8.58
CA GLY A 55 -38.78 -20.03 9.56
C GLY A 55 -37.88 -18.79 9.71
N ASN A 56 -38.18 -17.69 9.00
CA ASN A 56 -37.54 -16.37 9.19
C ASN A 56 -38.53 -15.36 9.82
N ALA A 57 -38.08 -14.13 10.03
CA ALA A 57 -38.93 -13.02 10.47
C ALA A 57 -40.13 -12.78 9.53
N ASP A 58 -41.26 -12.35 10.10
CA ASP A 58 -42.50 -12.05 9.36
C ASP A 58 -42.34 -10.84 8.42
N ILE A 59 -41.34 -9.99 8.67
CA ILE A 59 -40.96 -8.84 7.85
C ILE A 59 -39.49 -8.96 7.42
N ASP A 60 -39.15 -8.34 6.29
CA ASP A 60 -37.77 -8.29 5.82
C ASP A 60 -36.90 -7.45 6.77
N ILE A 61 -35.79 -8.05 7.22
CA ILE A 61 -34.76 -7.37 8.01
C ILE A 61 -33.86 -6.64 7.04
N GLN A 62 -34.21 -5.40 6.72
CA GLN A 62 -33.43 -4.57 5.79
C GLN A 62 -32.06 -4.22 6.38
N ASP A 63 -31.04 -4.30 5.52
CA ASP A 63 -29.67 -3.88 5.79
C ASP A 63 -29.54 -2.36 5.91
N SER A 64 -28.40 -1.92 6.44
CA SER A 64 -28.04 -0.51 6.54
C SER A 64 -26.55 -0.29 6.32
N LEU A 65 -26.13 0.99 6.29
CA LEU A 65 -24.72 1.36 6.15
C LEU A 65 -23.81 0.90 7.31
N LEU A 66 -24.39 0.47 8.45
CA LEU A 66 -23.64 -0.14 9.56
C LEU A 66 -24.20 -1.48 10.03
N ASN A 67 -25.32 -1.97 9.48
CA ASN A 67 -26.03 -3.16 9.97
C ASN A 67 -26.11 -3.19 11.51
N GLU A 68 -26.70 -2.16 12.10
CA GLU A 68 -26.71 -1.94 13.54
C GLU A 68 -27.40 -3.09 14.28
N THR A 69 -26.98 -3.38 15.50
CA THR A 69 -27.54 -4.51 16.27
C THR A 69 -29.05 -4.37 16.51
N GLY A 70 -29.57 -3.14 16.65
CA GLY A 70 -31.01 -2.89 16.80
C GLY A 70 -31.85 -3.27 15.58
N ILE A 71 -31.24 -3.50 14.41
CA ILE A 71 -31.93 -4.03 13.22
C ILE A 71 -32.32 -5.50 13.39
N GLY A 72 -31.58 -6.27 14.19
CA GLY A 72 -31.74 -7.71 14.31
C GLY A 72 -31.15 -8.51 13.14
N MET A 73 -30.21 -7.93 12.39
CA MET A 73 -29.50 -8.62 11.31
C MET A 73 -28.63 -9.75 11.85
N GLU A 74 -28.57 -10.87 11.14
CA GLU A 74 -27.74 -12.04 11.52
C GLU A 74 -26.25 -11.88 11.13
N SER A 75 -25.89 -10.82 10.39
CA SER A 75 -24.49 -10.45 10.13
C SER A 75 -23.90 -9.73 11.34
N GLY A 76 -22.58 -9.54 11.33
CA GLY A 76 -21.97 -8.71 12.36
C GLY A 76 -22.27 -7.25 12.12
N SER A 77 -22.42 -6.53 13.23
CA SER A 77 -22.63 -5.10 13.18
C SER A 77 -21.33 -4.36 12.87
N GLY A 78 -21.44 -3.39 11.97
CA GLY A 78 -20.40 -2.41 11.68
C GLY A 78 -20.22 -1.40 12.82
N PHE A 79 -21.10 -1.33 13.81
CA PHE A 79 -20.92 -0.47 14.98
C PHE A 79 -21.34 -1.17 16.27
N LEU A 80 -20.42 -1.24 17.24
CA LEU A 80 -20.64 -1.78 18.57
C LEU A 80 -20.19 -0.74 19.58
N ALA A 81 -21.09 -0.35 20.48
CA ALA A 81 -20.83 0.61 21.53
C ALA A 81 -21.80 0.38 22.69
N HIS A 82 -21.48 0.89 23.88
CA HIS A 82 -22.38 0.81 25.03
C HIS A 82 -22.10 1.90 26.08
N ARG A 83 -23.08 2.15 26.95
CA ARG A 83 -22.93 2.92 28.20
C ARG A 83 -23.02 1.96 29.37
N GLN A 84 -21.87 1.47 29.83
CA GLN A 84 -21.78 0.47 30.91
C GLN A 84 -22.72 -0.76 30.70
N GLY A 85 -22.80 -1.28 29.47
CA GLY A 85 -23.68 -2.38 29.10
C GLY A 85 -25.13 -2.01 28.77
N ALA A 86 -25.53 -0.74 28.93
CA ALA A 86 -26.78 -0.21 28.40
C ALA A 86 -26.59 0.43 27.00
N ASP A 87 -27.70 0.78 26.35
CA ASP A 87 -27.73 1.49 25.05
C ASP A 87 -26.93 0.82 23.91
N TRP A 88 -26.76 -0.50 23.98
CA TRP A 88 -25.94 -1.28 23.05
C TRP A 88 -26.63 -1.61 21.73
N ALA A 89 -27.97 -1.65 21.73
CA ALA A 89 -28.77 -1.98 20.56
C ALA A 89 -29.09 -0.71 19.75
N THR A 90 -28.10 -0.21 19.01
CA THR A 90 -28.26 1.03 18.24
C THR A 90 -29.17 0.83 17.02
N LEU A 91 -29.90 1.88 16.66
CA LEU A 91 -30.75 1.92 15.47
C LEU A 91 -30.74 3.32 14.84
N PHE A 92 -29.94 3.51 13.80
CA PHE A 92 -29.75 4.80 13.15
C PHE A 92 -30.84 5.07 12.09
N CYS A 93 -31.49 6.24 12.20
CA CYS A 93 -32.44 6.74 11.21
C CYS A 93 -31.93 8.05 10.60
N VAL A 94 -32.10 8.22 9.29
CA VAL A 94 -31.71 9.44 8.58
C VAL A 94 -32.46 10.65 9.13
N THR A 95 -31.70 11.70 9.43
CA THR A 95 -32.20 12.99 9.89
C THR A 95 -31.91 14.09 8.90
N GLU A 96 -30.75 14.02 8.22
CA GLU A 96 -30.32 14.98 7.22
C GLU A 96 -29.51 14.30 6.12
N VAL A 97 -29.62 14.82 4.91
CA VAL A 97 -28.80 14.42 3.75
C VAL A 97 -28.19 15.67 3.14
N HIS A 98 -26.87 15.73 3.12
CA HIS A 98 -26.11 16.79 2.47
C HIS A 98 -25.41 16.24 1.22
N ARG A 99 -25.35 17.04 0.16
CA ARG A 99 -24.61 16.71 -1.08
C ARG A 99 -23.53 17.75 -1.30
N PRO A 100 -22.31 17.54 -0.77
CA PRO A 100 -21.21 18.47 -0.98
C PRO A 100 -20.86 18.68 -2.46
N SER A 101 -21.13 17.68 -3.30
CA SER A 101 -20.98 17.75 -4.75
C SER A 101 -21.94 16.78 -5.45
N SER A 102 -21.90 16.71 -6.79
CA SER A 102 -22.65 15.69 -7.55
C SER A 102 -22.17 14.26 -7.22
N ASN A 103 -20.93 14.12 -6.76
CA ASN A 103 -20.22 12.85 -6.62
C ASN A 103 -20.01 12.45 -5.15
N ALA A 104 -20.58 13.19 -4.21
CA ALA A 104 -20.45 12.95 -2.78
C ALA A 104 -21.76 13.19 -2.04
N ALA A 105 -21.95 12.47 -0.94
CA ALA A 105 -23.04 12.65 -0.01
C ALA A 105 -22.61 12.39 1.43
N ASP A 106 -23.13 13.23 2.33
CA ASP A 106 -23.08 13.00 3.77
C ASP A 106 -24.50 12.65 4.23
N ILE A 107 -24.65 11.47 4.81
CA ILE A 107 -25.93 10.99 5.36
C ILE A 107 -25.82 11.03 6.88
N ILE A 108 -26.56 11.94 7.51
CA ILE A 108 -26.57 12.14 8.96
C ILE A 108 -27.73 11.37 9.55
N CYS A 109 -27.41 10.46 10.46
CA CYS A 109 -28.36 9.61 11.14
C CYS A 109 -28.27 9.78 12.65
N GLU A 110 -29.40 9.65 13.33
CA GLU A 110 -29.46 9.67 14.78
C GLU A 110 -30.22 8.45 15.29
N ASP A 111 -29.71 7.89 16.38
CA ASP A 111 -30.48 7.03 17.27
C ASP A 111 -30.93 7.86 18.47
N LYS A 112 -32.23 8.13 18.52
CA LYS A 112 -32.84 8.96 19.56
C LYS A 112 -32.87 8.28 20.93
N ILE A 113 -32.75 6.96 21.00
CA ILE A 113 -32.77 6.18 22.24
C ILE A 113 -31.37 6.15 22.82
N SER A 114 -30.39 5.62 22.06
CA SER A 114 -29.00 5.50 22.52
C SER A 114 -28.25 6.84 22.54
N LYS A 115 -28.84 7.92 21.99
CA LYS A 115 -28.26 9.27 21.90
C LYS A 115 -26.90 9.25 21.21
N ILE A 116 -26.88 8.70 20.01
CA ILE A 116 -25.69 8.63 19.16
C ILE A 116 -26.05 9.20 17.80
N ARG A 117 -25.16 10.01 17.23
CA ARG A 117 -25.25 10.46 15.84
C ARG A 117 -24.16 9.79 15.03
N ALA A 118 -24.52 9.33 13.84
CA ALA A 118 -23.61 8.79 12.85
C ALA A 118 -23.67 9.65 11.58
N THR A 119 -22.53 10.11 11.08
CA THR A 119 -22.41 10.82 9.80
C THR A 119 -21.64 9.95 8.84
N HIS A 120 -22.31 9.46 7.79
CA HIS A 120 -21.69 8.65 6.74
C HIS A 120 -21.26 9.53 5.58
N SER A 121 -19.96 9.68 5.37
CA SER A 121 -19.39 10.41 4.23
C SER A 121 -19.04 9.42 3.12
N ILE A 122 -19.65 9.62 1.95
CA ILE A 122 -19.51 8.76 0.79
C ILE A 122 -19.14 9.62 -0.42
N SER A 123 -18.08 9.26 -1.13
CA SER A 123 -17.73 9.90 -2.41
C SER A 123 -17.24 8.90 -3.44
N LEU A 124 -17.67 9.05 -4.69
CA LEU A 124 -17.17 8.30 -5.83
C LEU A 124 -16.32 9.23 -6.70
N ASP A 125 -15.01 9.02 -6.73
CA ASP A 125 -14.10 9.85 -7.51
C ASP A 125 -14.39 9.69 -9.02
N PRO A 126 -14.65 10.77 -9.76
CA PRO A 126 -15.05 10.67 -11.18
C PRO A 126 -13.89 10.25 -12.11
N GLU A 127 -12.64 10.48 -11.71
CA GLU A 127 -11.45 10.23 -12.53
C GLU A 127 -10.85 8.83 -12.28
N SER A 128 -10.80 8.43 -11.01
CA SER A 128 -10.26 7.15 -10.57
C SER A 128 -11.34 6.09 -10.36
N GLU A 129 -12.62 6.46 -10.25
CA GLU A 129 -13.76 5.58 -9.96
C GLU A 129 -13.64 4.82 -8.62
N ILE A 130 -12.84 5.35 -7.69
CA ILE A 130 -12.71 4.80 -6.33
C ILE A 130 -13.81 5.39 -5.44
N LEU A 131 -14.57 4.51 -4.82
CA LEU A 131 -15.50 4.79 -3.75
C LEU A 131 -14.71 4.98 -2.44
N THR A 132 -14.96 6.09 -1.77
CA THR A 132 -14.37 6.45 -0.48
C THR A 132 -15.50 6.50 0.54
N CYS A 133 -15.34 5.73 1.63
CA CYS A 133 -16.34 5.63 2.70
C CYS A 133 -15.68 5.92 4.05
N GLN A 134 -16.34 6.77 4.85
CA GLN A 134 -16.01 7.01 6.25
C GLN A 134 -17.30 7.19 7.06
N THR A 135 -17.22 6.84 8.35
CA THR A 135 -18.28 7.14 9.32
C THR A 135 -17.69 7.92 10.48
N GLU A 136 -18.36 8.99 10.88
CA GLU A 136 -18.09 9.70 12.13
C GLU A 136 -19.21 9.43 13.13
N ILE A 137 -18.83 9.08 14.36
CA ILE A 137 -19.72 8.82 15.49
C ILE A 137 -19.58 9.96 16.49
N GLU A 138 -20.69 10.53 16.91
CA GLU A 138 -20.75 11.56 17.95
C GLU A 138 -21.61 11.07 19.12
N ASN A 139 -21.09 11.25 20.34
CA ASN A 139 -21.86 11.01 21.56
C ASN A 139 -22.72 12.25 21.88
N ILE A 140 -23.99 12.23 21.51
CA ILE A 140 -24.97 13.28 21.85
C ILE A 140 -25.74 12.99 23.14
N GLY A 141 -25.28 12.00 23.93
CA GLY A 141 -25.80 11.67 25.25
C GLY A 141 -25.11 12.43 26.37
N GLU A 142 -25.46 12.08 27.62
CA GLU A 142 -24.99 12.79 28.83
C GLU A 142 -23.83 12.07 29.55
N THR A 143 -23.52 10.83 29.17
CA THR A 143 -22.44 10.03 29.78
C THR A 143 -21.53 9.45 28.72
N ASP A 144 -20.32 9.06 29.14
CA ASP A 144 -19.30 8.45 28.29
C ASP A 144 -19.83 7.20 27.55
N LEU A 145 -19.57 7.16 26.25
CA LEU A 145 -19.87 6.04 25.36
C LEU A 145 -18.60 5.23 25.13
N ALA A 146 -18.60 3.95 25.50
CA ALA A 146 -17.53 3.03 25.12
C ALA A 146 -17.78 2.57 23.68
N VAL A 147 -16.77 2.62 22.81
CA VAL A 147 -16.86 2.17 21.42
C VAL A 147 -15.98 0.94 21.27
N ASP A 148 -16.59 -0.21 21.00
CA ASP A 148 -15.90 -1.50 20.87
C ASP A 148 -15.55 -1.80 19.41
N ALA A 149 -16.34 -1.30 18.46
CA ALA A 149 -16.09 -1.45 17.03
C ALA A 149 -16.78 -0.37 16.22
N CYS A 150 -16.13 0.11 15.17
CA CYS A 150 -16.74 0.95 14.17
C CYS A 150 -16.06 0.73 12.80
N ALA A 151 -16.76 0.10 11.88
CA ALA A 151 -16.38 -0.05 10.48
C ALA A 151 -16.65 1.25 9.73
N ALA A 152 -15.87 1.52 8.69
CA ALA A 152 -16.10 2.67 7.83
C ALA A 152 -17.49 2.63 7.18
N MET A 153 -17.91 1.44 6.73
CA MET A 153 -19.24 1.14 6.20
C MET A 153 -19.46 -0.37 6.03
N CYS A 154 -20.71 -0.80 5.97
CA CYS A 154 -21.14 -2.13 5.51
C CYS A 154 -21.44 -2.07 4.00
N LEU A 155 -20.50 -2.52 3.17
CA LEU A 155 -20.66 -2.49 1.71
C LEU A 155 -21.23 -3.83 1.22
N PRO A 156 -22.44 -3.87 0.62
CA PRO A 156 -22.92 -5.08 -0.05
C PRO A 156 -22.00 -5.46 -1.20
N ILE A 157 -21.81 -6.76 -1.40
CA ILE A 157 -21.12 -7.31 -2.56
C ILE A 157 -22.07 -8.16 -3.39
N ASP A 158 -21.81 -8.22 -4.69
CA ASP A 158 -22.58 -9.09 -5.59
C ASP A 158 -22.43 -10.57 -5.16
N PRO A 159 -23.53 -11.30 -4.90
CA PRO A 159 -23.46 -12.70 -4.50
C PRO A 159 -22.78 -13.63 -5.51
N ARG A 160 -22.67 -13.20 -6.78
CA ARG A 160 -21.94 -13.91 -7.85
C ARG A 160 -20.42 -13.79 -7.73
N ALA A 161 -19.93 -12.88 -6.90
CA ALA A 161 -18.51 -12.70 -6.65
C ALA A 161 -18.02 -13.78 -5.66
N THR A 162 -17.54 -14.89 -6.20
CA THR A 162 -17.16 -16.11 -5.46
C THR A 162 -15.67 -16.36 -5.38
N GLN A 163 -14.87 -15.71 -6.23
CA GLN A 163 -13.42 -15.74 -6.19
C GLN A 163 -12.94 -14.65 -5.22
N MET A 164 -12.20 -15.02 -4.19
CA MET A 164 -11.85 -14.11 -3.09
C MET A 164 -10.38 -14.28 -2.70
N PHE A 165 -9.68 -13.17 -2.48
CA PHE A 165 -8.29 -13.19 -2.02
C PHE A 165 -8.06 -12.19 -0.88
N GLY A 166 -7.46 -12.67 0.20
CA GLY A 166 -6.79 -11.82 1.19
C GLY A 166 -5.29 -11.70 0.89
N PHE A 167 -4.57 -10.92 1.68
CA PHE A 167 -3.13 -10.70 1.51
C PHE A 167 -2.33 -11.20 2.71
N THR A 168 -1.64 -12.32 2.60
CA THR A 168 -0.76 -12.85 3.64
C THR A 168 0.71 -12.49 3.38
N GLY A 169 1.60 -13.00 4.22
CA GLY A 169 3.03 -12.80 4.08
C GLY A 169 3.77 -13.05 5.37
N ARG A 170 5.03 -12.64 5.38
CA ARG A 170 5.92 -12.56 6.54
C ARG A 170 7.03 -11.55 6.22
N TRP A 171 7.87 -11.23 7.20
CA TRP A 171 9.09 -10.47 6.93
C TRP A 171 9.86 -11.11 5.76
N ALA A 172 10.28 -10.26 4.82
CA ALA A 172 10.97 -10.63 3.59
C ALA A 172 10.14 -11.49 2.60
N ASN A 173 8.81 -11.51 2.73
CA ASN A 173 7.88 -12.17 1.79
C ASN A 173 6.45 -11.59 1.90
N GLU A 174 6.34 -10.28 1.73
CA GLU A 174 5.11 -9.48 1.88
C GLU A 174 4.13 -9.65 0.70
N PHE A 175 2.87 -9.24 0.91
CA PHE A 175 1.82 -9.12 -0.12
C PHE A 175 1.48 -10.39 -0.91
N GLN A 176 1.61 -11.57 -0.30
CA GLN A 176 1.24 -12.82 -0.96
C GLN A 176 -0.30 -12.94 -1.04
N LEU A 177 -0.83 -13.23 -2.22
CA LEU A 177 -2.26 -13.50 -2.35
C LEU A 177 -2.62 -14.82 -1.67
N GLN A 178 -3.63 -14.78 -0.81
CA GLN A 178 -4.19 -15.95 -0.14
C GLN A 178 -5.61 -16.19 -0.65
N PRO A 179 -5.85 -17.26 -1.43
CA PRO A 179 -7.19 -17.64 -1.84
C PRO A 179 -8.07 -17.93 -0.63
N ILE A 180 -9.29 -17.41 -0.65
CA ILE A 180 -10.32 -17.69 0.35
C ILE A 180 -11.34 -18.63 -0.31
N ALA A 181 -11.44 -19.86 0.21
CA ALA A 181 -12.41 -20.83 -0.28
C ALA A 181 -13.86 -20.32 -0.09
N PRO A 182 -14.81 -20.63 -0.98
CA PRO A 182 -16.21 -20.26 -0.78
C PRO A 182 -16.76 -20.76 0.55
N PHE A 183 -17.52 -19.90 1.25
CA PHE A 183 -18.06 -20.19 2.58
C PHE A 183 -19.46 -19.58 2.78
N THR A 184 -20.13 -20.01 3.84
CA THR A 184 -21.28 -19.35 4.46
C THR A 184 -20.91 -19.06 5.91
N GLY A 185 -21.23 -17.87 6.40
CA GLY A 185 -20.77 -17.35 7.70
C GLY A 185 -19.85 -16.14 7.53
N THR A 186 -18.82 -16.05 8.37
CA THR A 186 -17.91 -14.91 8.43
C THR A 186 -16.47 -15.33 8.17
N TYR A 187 -15.82 -14.67 7.22
CA TYR A 187 -14.36 -14.58 7.15
C TYR A 187 -13.92 -13.34 7.92
N LEU A 188 -13.09 -13.52 8.94
CA LEU A 188 -12.60 -12.46 9.80
C LEU A 188 -11.08 -12.52 9.87
N ARG A 189 -10.44 -11.37 9.64
CA ARG A 189 -9.02 -11.18 9.85
C ARG A 189 -8.77 -9.96 10.71
N GLU A 190 -8.00 -10.15 11.77
CA GLU A 190 -7.64 -9.10 12.72
C GLU A 190 -6.12 -8.95 12.78
N ASN A 191 -5.66 -7.71 12.85
CA ASN A 191 -4.28 -7.38 13.07
C ASN A 191 -4.12 -6.55 14.34
N LYS A 192 -3.28 -7.02 15.27
CA LYS A 192 -3.04 -6.44 16.60
C LYS A 192 -1.58 -6.02 16.81
N LYS A 193 -0.83 -5.80 15.73
CA LYS A 193 0.63 -5.57 15.77
C LYS A 193 1.03 -4.08 15.87
N GLY A 194 0.06 -3.17 15.92
CA GLY A 194 0.31 -1.72 16.00
C GLY A 194 0.86 -1.09 14.73
N ARG A 195 0.84 -1.84 13.63
CA ARG A 195 1.23 -1.48 12.26
C ARG A 195 0.46 -2.36 11.29
N THR A 196 0.39 -2.09 9.98
CA THR A 196 -0.35 -2.96 9.04
C THR A 196 0.17 -4.40 8.98
N SER A 197 1.45 -4.59 9.36
CA SER A 197 2.19 -5.85 9.43
C SER A 197 2.49 -6.51 8.09
N HIS A 198 3.49 -7.39 8.07
CA HIS A 198 3.88 -8.14 6.87
C HIS A 198 2.83 -9.20 6.48
N ASP A 199 2.17 -9.76 7.48
CA ASP A 199 1.31 -10.93 7.36
C ASP A 199 -0.17 -10.60 7.27
N SER A 200 -0.58 -9.34 7.48
CA SER A 200 -1.99 -8.94 7.58
C SER A 200 -2.29 -7.59 6.95
N PHE A 201 -1.81 -7.36 5.72
CA PHE A 201 -2.16 -6.17 4.94
C PHE A 201 -3.70 -5.99 4.83
N PRO A 202 -4.25 -4.77 5.05
CA PRO A 202 -5.70 -4.51 5.10
C PRO A 202 -6.37 -4.43 3.72
N GLY A 203 -6.09 -5.41 2.86
CA GLY A 203 -6.64 -5.53 1.51
C GLY A 203 -7.55 -6.75 1.34
N LEU A 204 -8.54 -6.64 0.45
CA LEU A 204 -9.38 -7.75 -0.01
C LEU A 204 -9.69 -7.58 -1.50
N LEU A 205 -9.61 -8.68 -2.26
CA LEU A 205 -10.05 -8.76 -3.65
C LEU A 205 -11.23 -9.73 -3.75
N VAL A 206 -12.24 -9.38 -4.54
CA VAL A 206 -13.43 -10.20 -4.77
C VAL A 206 -13.79 -10.13 -6.26
N GLY A 207 -14.02 -11.26 -6.91
CA GLY A 207 -14.41 -11.33 -8.32
C GLY A 207 -15.33 -12.50 -8.60
N ALA A 208 -15.92 -12.52 -9.80
CA ALA A 208 -16.57 -13.72 -10.31
C ALA A 208 -15.53 -14.83 -10.56
N GLU A 209 -15.98 -16.09 -10.63
CA GLU A 209 -15.11 -17.26 -10.86
C GLU A 209 -14.21 -17.12 -12.10
N THR A 210 -14.71 -16.49 -13.16
CA THR A 210 -14.00 -16.29 -14.43
C THR A 210 -13.20 -15.00 -14.52
N THR A 211 -13.07 -14.26 -13.41
CA THR A 211 -12.29 -13.01 -13.39
C THR A 211 -10.81 -13.32 -13.55
N SER A 212 -10.14 -12.52 -14.38
CA SER A 212 -8.71 -12.58 -14.65
C SER A 212 -8.08 -11.19 -14.49
N GLU A 213 -6.78 -11.05 -14.74
CA GLU A 213 -6.14 -9.72 -14.75
C GLU A 213 -6.71 -8.81 -15.85
N GLN A 214 -7.12 -9.38 -17.00
CA GLN A 214 -7.58 -8.65 -18.18
C GLN A 214 -9.11 -8.58 -18.35
N SER A 215 -9.90 -9.36 -17.59
CA SER A 215 -11.34 -9.46 -17.82
C SER A 215 -12.15 -9.85 -16.58
N GLY A 216 -13.45 -9.57 -16.60
CA GLY A 216 -14.39 -9.99 -15.57
C GLY A 216 -14.69 -8.93 -14.51
N ALA A 217 -15.84 -9.08 -13.86
CA ALA A 217 -16.31 -8.18 -12.82
C ALA A 217 -15.60 -8.48 -11.49
N CYS A 218 -15.04 -7.44 -10.88
CA CYS A 218 -14.31 -7.52 -9.62
C CYS A 218 -14.43 -6.25 -8.78
N PHE A 219 -14.18 -6.44 -7.50
CA PHE A 219 -14.14 -5.46 -6.44
C PHE A 219 -12.82 -5.60 -5.69
N ALA A 220 -12.34 -4.49 -5.14
CA ALA A 220 -11.21 -4.47 -4.25
C ALA A 220 -11.44 -3.44 -3.16
N PHE A 221 -10.90 -3.73 -1.98
CA PHE A 221 -11.11 -2.95 -0.77
C PHE A 221 -9.76 -2.78 -0.07
N HIS A 222 -9.46 -1.56 0.35
CA HIS A 222 -8.26 -1.21 1.10
C HIS A 222 -8.60 -0.22 2.21
N LEU A 223 -8.23 -0.54 3.45
CA LEU A 223 -8.39 0.38 4.58
C LEU A 223 -7.14 1.27 4.68
N GLY A 224 -7.31 2.58 4.53
CA GLY A 224 -6.26 3.57 4.82
C GLY A 224 -6.07 3.73 6.32
N TRP A 225 -5.41 2.76 6.96
CA TRP A 225 -5.08 2.79 8.37
C TRP A 225 -3.75 2.08 8.64
N SER A 226 -2.90 2.73 9.43
CA SER A 226 -1.55 2.23 9.73
C SER A 226 -1.45 1.51 11.06
N GLY A 227 -2.55 1.33 11.80
CA GLY A 227 -2.57 0.69 13.11
C GLY A 227 -3.26 -0.68 13.12
N ASN A 228 -3.79 -1.03 14.28
CA ASN A 228 -4.62 -2.23 14.44
C ASN A 228 -5.89 -2.11 13.60
N HIS A 229 -6.25 -3.18 12.89
CA HIS A 229 -7.38 -3.15 11.98
C HIS A 229 -8.04 -4.52 11.85
N ARG A 230 -9.19 -4.50 11.20
CA ARG A 230 -10.00 -5.68 10.92
C ARG A 230 -10.53 -5.65 9.49
N VAL A 231 -10.47 -6.81 8.83
CA VAL A 231 -11.12 -7.10 7.55
C VAL A 231 -12.16 -8.18 7.79
N ARG A 232 -13.41 -7.91 7.42
CA ARG A 232 -14.54 -8.82 7.59
C ARG A 232 -15.31 -8.96 6.29
N LEU A 233 -15.63 -10.21 5.95
CA LEU A 233 -16.52 -10.56 4.85
C LEU A 233 -17.57 -11.54 5.37
N ASP A 234 -18.84 -11.13 5.32
CA ASP A 234 -19.98 -11.97 5.67
C ASP A 234 -20.67 -12.50 4.43
N ARG A 235 -21.08 -13.77 4.45
CA ARG A 235 -21.98 -14.39 3.48
C ARG A 235 -23.09 -15.12 4.24
N LEU A 236 -24.30 -14.57 4.18
CA LEU A 236 -25.43 -15.01 4.98
C LEU A 236 -26.18 -16.17 4.32
N SER A 237 -26.91 -16.93 5.12
CA SER A 237 -27.79 -18.02 4.70
C SER A 237 -28.89 -17.55 3.73
N ASP A 238 -29.25 -16.27 3.81
CA ASP A 238 -30.29 -15.63 3.03
C ASP A 238 -29.78 -15.06 1.68
N GLY A 239 -28.51 -15.29 1.36
CA GLY A 239 -27.86 -14.92 0.10
C GLY A 239 -27.21 -13.54 0.07
N ARG A 240 -27.38 -12.71 1.11
CA ARG A 240 -26.68 -11.42 1.20
C ARG A 240 -25.22 -11.59 1.59
N ALA A 241 -24.38 -10.65 1.16
CA ALA A 241 -22.97 -10.65 1.51
C ALA A 241 -22.45 -9.21 1.67
N PHE A 242 -21.56 -9.01 2.65
CA PHE A 242 -21.09 -7.68 3.05
C PHE A 242 -19.60 -7.67 3.36
N VAL A 243 -18.91 -6.62 2.92
CA VAL A 243 -17.55 -6.29 3.37
C VAL A 243 -17.62 -5.19 4.39
N GLN A 244 -16.87 -5.35 5.49
CA GLN A 244 -16.69 -4.37 6.54
C GLN A 244 -15.20 -4.27 6.89
N MET A 245 -14.67 -3.06 6.95
CA MET A 245 -13.30 -2.80 7.39
C MET A 245 -13.27 -1.60 8.33
N GLY A 246 -12.40 -1.65 9.34
CA GLY A 246 -12.25 -0.58 10.31
C GLY A 246 -11.07 -0.80 11.25
N GLU A 247 -10.83 0.20 12.08
CA GLU A 247 -9.87 0.10 13.19
C GLU A 247 -10.29 -1.01 14.17
N LEU A 248 -9.29 -1.62 14.81
CA LEU A 248 -9.48 -2.61 15.85
C LEU A 248 -8.96 -2.08 17.19
N PHE A 249 -9.88 -1.92 18.14
CA PHE A 249 -9.59 -1.44 19.49
C PHE A 249 -9.25 -2.59 20.43
N PHE A 250 -8.37 -2.32 21.39
CA PHE A 250 -8.34 -3.08 22.64
C PHE A 250 -9.55 -2.70 23.50
N SER A 251 -9.92 -3.60 24.41
CA SER A 251 -11.03 -3.34 25.34
C SER A 251 -10.79 -2.04 26.14
N GLY A 252 -11.75 -1.13 26.09
CA GLY A 252 -11.70 0.15 26.80
C GLY A 252 -10.75 1.20 26.21
N GLU A 253 -10.23 0.98 25.00
CA GLU A 253 -9.30 1.91 24.34
C GLU A 253 -9.98 3.20 23.87
N LEU A 254 -11.17 3.09 23.29
CA LEU A 254 -11.93 4.22 22.76
C LEU A 254 -13.16 4.48 23.62
N SER A 255 -13.23 5.70 24.17
CA SER A 255 -14.41 6.20 24.86
C SER A 255 -14.65 7.65 24.49
N LEU A 256 -15.89 7.97 24.12
CA LEU A 256 -16.33 9.29 23.74
C LEU A 256 -17.09 9.94 24.89
N SER A 257 -16.54 11.02 25.45
CA SER A 257 -17.29 11.89 26.37
C SER A 257 -18.45 12.60 25.66
N PRO A 258 -19.42 13.16 26.39
CA PRO A 258 -20.49 13.96 25.79
C PRO A 258 -19.96 15.03 24.82
N GLY A 259 -20.46 15.03 23.59
CA GLY A 259 -20.04 15.91 22.49
C GLY A 259 -18.74 15.50 21.78
N ALA A 260 -18.04 14.46 22.24
CA ALA A 260 -16.84 13.96 21.57
C ALA A 260 -17.19 13.11 20.35
N THR A 261 -16.30 13.12 19.37
CA THR A 261 -16.44 12.36 18.13
C THR A 261 -15.31 11.38 17.90
N TYR A 262 -15.59 10.33 17.13
CA TYR A 262 -14.60 9.45 16.53
C TYR A 262 -14.92 9.31 15.05
N ARG A 263 -13.89 9.42 14.20
CA ARG A 263 -13.99 9.20 12.76
C ARG A 263 -13.21 7.96 12.38
N THR A 264 -13.85 7.06 11.65
CA THR A 264 -13.20 5.84 11.17
C THR A 264 -12.05 6.16 10.21
N PRO A 265 -11.05 5.26 10.08
CA PRO A 265 -10.16 5.29 8.94
C PRO A 265 -10.95 5.22 7.62
N CYS A 266 -10.33 5.68 6.54
CA CYS A 266 -10.96 5.67 5.22
C CYS A 266 -10.97 4.27 4.62
N LEU A 267 -12.14 3.80 4.16
CA LEU A 267 -12.25 2.62 3.30
C LEU A 267 -12.28 3.05 1.84
N TYR A 268 -11.28 2.60 1.08
CA TYR A 268 -11.21 2.76 -0.36
C TYR A 268 -11.72 1.49 -1.04
N ALA A 269 -12.73 1.60 -1.88
CA ALA A 269 -13.35 0.48 -2.56
C ALA A 269 -13.45 0.78 -4.06
N GLY A 270 -13.15 -0.19 -4.91
CA GLY A 270 -13.21 -0.03 -6.36
C GLY A 270 -14.03 -1.12 -7.03
N TYR A 271 -14.56 -0.82 -8.21
CA TYR A 271 -15.26 -1.77 -9.08
C TYR A 271 -14.69 -1.70 -10.49
N SER A 272 -14.51 -2.86 -11.12
CA SER A 272 -14.12 -2.99 -12.52
C SER A 272 -14.84 -4.15 -13.17
N LYS A 273 -15.37 -3.95 -14.37
CA LYS A 273 -15.86 -5.03 -15.26
C LYS A 273 -14.78 -5.64 -16.16
N SER A 274 -13.56 -5.09 -16.09
CA SER A 274 -12.44 -5.34 -17.01
C SER A 274 -11.23 -5.92 -16.28
N GLY A 275 -11.47 -6.75 -15.26
CA GLY A 275 -10.45 -7.49 -14.53
C GLY A 275 -9.65 -6.67 -13.51
N TYR A 276 -8.78 -7.38 -12.78
CA TYR A 276 -8.03 -6.83 -11.65
C TYR A 276 -6.98 -5.80 -12.05
N SER A 277 -6.36 -5.89 -13.23
CA SER A 277 -5.37 -4.90 -13.64
C SER A 277 -6.00 -3.52 -13.86
N THR A 278 -7.22 -3.47 -14.41
CA THR A 278 -7.97 -2.22 -14.53
C THR A 278 -8.30 -1.63 -13.17
N LEU A 279 -8.73 -2.48 -12.24
CA LEU A 279 -9.01 -2.10 -10.87
C LEU A 279 -7.77 -1.56 -10.15
N SER A 280 -6.60 -2.19 -10.32
CA SER A 280 -5.35 -1.64 -9.76
C SER A 280 -5.00 -0.27 -10.31
N ARG A 281 -5.20 -0.03 -11.61
CA ARG A 281 -4.97 1.32 -12.18
C ARG A 281 -5.91 2.38 -11.61
N GLN A 282 -7.14 2.02 -11.24
CA GLN A 282 -8.06 2.92 -10.53
C GLN A 282 -7.48 3.30 -9.15
N PHE A 283 -7.04 2.31 -8.37
CA PHE A 283 -6.39 2.52 -7.07
C PHE A 283 -5.09 3.35 -7.17
N HIS A 284 -4.23 3.01 -8.14
CA HIS A 284 -2.98 3.74 -8.41
C HIS A 284 -3.24 5.21 -8.73
N ARG A 285 -4.23 5.47 -9.58
CA ARG A 285 -4.63 6.84 -9.95
C ARG A 285 -5.17 7.59 -8.76
N HIS A 286 -6.06 6.98 -7.98
CA HIS A 286 -6.63 7.60 -6.78
C HIS A 286 -5.54 8.01 -5.78
N LEU A 287 -4.62 7.09 -5.48
CA LEU A 287 -3.50 7.37 -4.58
C LEU A 287 -2.69 8.56 -5.09
N THR A 288 -2.32 8.56 -6.37
CA THR A 288 -1.34 9.51 -6.92
C THR A 288 -1.92 10.88 -7.27
N GLN A 289 -3.20 10.94 -7.66
CA GLN A 289 -3.87 12.16 -8.09
C GLN A 289 -4.74 12.80 -6.99
N THR A 290 -5.30 11.99 -6.08
CA THR A 290 -6.27 12.47 -5.08
C THR A 290 -5.70 12.49 -3.66
N LEU A 291 -4.91 11.47 -3.26
CA LEU A 291 -4.40 11.37 -1.89
C LEU A 291 -3.04 12.05 -1.70
N MET A 292 -2.10 11.81 -2.61
CA MET A 292 -0.80 12.45 -2.59
C MET A 292 -0.91 13.89 -3.10
N ASP A 293 -0.27 14.84 -2.43
CA ASP A 293 -0.29 16.28 -2.75
C ASP A 293 0.58 16.68 -3.97
N GLY A 294 0.73 15.77 -4.94
CA GLY A 294 1.49 16.00 -6.18
C GLY A 294 3.01 16.08 -6.02
N ARG A 295 3.59 15.95 -4.82
CA ARG A 295 5.04 15.93 -4.58
C ARG A 295 5.79 14.96 -5.48
N ILE A 296 5.18 13.81 -5.67
CA ILE A 296 5.68 12.72 -6.48
C ILE A 296 5.88 13.08 -7.96
N ALA A 297 5.22 14.13 -8.44
CA ALA A 297 5.31 14.62 -9.81
C ALA A 297 6.25 15.83 -9.97
N ARG A 298 6.78 16.39 -8.86
CA ARG A 298 7.64 17.60 -8.90
C ARG A 298 8.98 17.37 -9.60
N LYS A 299 9.53 16.17 -9.43
CA LYS A 299 10.77 15.73 -10.06
C LYS A 299 10.73 14.23 -10.35
N PRO A 300 11.52 13.74 -11.31
CA PRO A 300 11.67 12.31 -11.50
C PRO A 300 12.14 11.63 -10.22
N ARG A 301 11.71 10.39 -10.01
CA ARG A 301 12.13 9.60 -8.85
C ARG A 301 13.62 9.27 -8.96
N PRO A 302 14.47 9.72 -8.02
CA PRO A 302 15.91 9.52 -8.12
C PRO A 302 16.26 8.06 -7.85
N ILE A 303 17.24 7.54 -8.58
CA ILE A 303 17.79 6.21 -8.32
C ILE A 303 18.57 6.23 -7.01
N HIS A 304 18.17 5.40 -6.05
CA HIS A 304 18.78 5.35 -4.72
C HIS A 304 20.02 4.47 -4.68
N TYR A 305 21.01 4.86 -3.89
CA TYR A 305 22.03 4.00 -3.32
C TYR A 305 21.93 4.04 -1.80
N ASN A 306 21.62 2.91 -1.18
CA ASN A 306 21.51 2.76 0.26
C ASN A 306 22.72 1.96 0.79
N THR A 307 23.32 2.44 1.89
CA THR A 307 24.54 1.84 2.46
C THR A 307 24.32 0.61 3.34
N TRP A 308 23.08 0.27 3.70
CA TRP A 308 22.78 -0.75 4.72
C TRP A 308 23.44 -2.10 4.43
N GLU A 309 23.07 -2.79 3.35
CA GLU A 309 23.72 -4.06 3.01
C GLU A 309 25.14 -3.91 2.44
N ALA A 310 25.63 -2.68 2.25
CA ALA A 310 27.00 -2.44 1.83
C ALA A 310 27.99 -2.51 2.99
N VAL A 311 27.63 -1.95 4.16
CA VAL A 311 28.55 -1.82 5.31
C VAL A 311 27.91 -2.19 6.66
N TYR A 312 26.59 -2.36 6.74
CA TYR A 312 25.83 -2.48 7.98
C TYR A 312 26.26 -1.39 8.98
N PHE A 313 26.73 -1.76 10.17
CA PHE A 313 27.18 -0.82 11.19
C PHE A 313 28.67 -0.42 11.09
N ASP A 314 29.43 -1.00 10.16
CA ASP A 314 30.88 -0.80 10.02
C ASP A 314 31.19 0.46 9.20
N HIS A 315 30.77 1.61 9.74
CA HIS A 315 30.94 2.90 9.09
C HIS A 315 32.40 3.36 9.14
N ASP A 316 33.01 3.48 7.97
CA ASP A 316 34.33 4.05 7.76
C ASP A 316 34.25 5.20 6.73
N HIS A 317 34.93 6.31 7.01
CA HIS A 317 34.82 7.55 6.24
C HIS A 317 35.34 7.37 4.80
N ASP A 318 36.53 6.79 4.65
CA ASP A 318 37.16 6.56 3.34
C ASP A 318 36.34 5.57 2.50
N THR A 319 35.81 4.53 3.14
CA THR A 319 34.94 3.55 2.50
C THR A 319 33.65 4.21 1.99
N LEU A 320 32.97 5.02 2.82
CA LEU A 320 31.74 5.71 2.42
C LEU A 320 31.98 6.70 1.27
N PHE A 321 33.13 7.39 1.24
CA PHE A 321 33.49 8.28 0.13
C PHE A 321 33.66 7.50 -1.17
N ARG A 322 34.43 6.41 -1.13
CA ARG A 322 34.63 5.56 -2.30
C ARG A 322 33.33 4.90 -2.78
N LEU A 323 32.42 4.55 -1.86
CA LEU A 323 31.09 4.07 -2.22
C LEU A 323 30.27 5.17 -2.89
N ALA A 324 30.33 6.42 -2.41
CA ALA A 324 29.65 7.54 -3.04
C ALA A 324 30.21 7.83 -4.46
N GLU A 325 31.52 7.81 -4.65
CA GLU A 325 32.16 7.94 -5.97
C GLU A 325 31.69 6.83 -6.92
N LYS A 326 31.65 5.58 -6.44
CA LYS A 326 31.18 4.44 -7.25
C LYS A 326 29.70 4.52 -7.57
N ALA A 327 28.86 4.89 -6.59
CA ALA A 327 27.44 5.09 -6.78
C ALA A 327 27.17 6.16 -7.86
N ALA A 328 27.89 7.28 -7.81
CA ALA A 328 27.81 8.32 -8.83
C ALA A 328 28.26 7.81 -10.22
N ASP A 329 29.37 7.06 -10.31
CA ASP A 329 29.88 6.51 -11.58
C ASP A 329 28.90 5.53 -12.26
N VAL A 330 28.21 4.68 -11.49
CA VAL A 330 27.18 3.78 -12.05
C VAL A 330 25.85 4.50 -12.31
N GLY A 331 25.67 5.71 -11.78
CA GLY A 331 24.55 6.59 -12.08
C GLY A 331 23.47 6.68 -11.01
N ALA A 332 23.78 6.44 -9.73
CA ALA A 332 22.89 6.80 -8.63
C ALA A 332 22.62 8.33 -8.61
N GLU A 333 21.46 8.73 -8.10
CA GLU A 333 21.04 10.13 -8.00
C GLU A 333 20.79 10.55 -6.54
N ARG A 334 20.72 9.59 -5.62
CA ARG A 334 20.60 9.82 -4.18
C ARG A 334 21.43 8.81 -3.40
N PHE A 335 22.25 9.28 -2.47
CA PHE A 335 23.01 8.47 -1.52
C PHE A 335 22.32 8.52 -0.15
N ILE A 336 22.01 7.37 0.43
CA ILE A 336 21.31 7.25 1.70
C ILE A 336 22.25 6.61 2.72
N LEU A 337 22.61 7.38 3.75
CA LEU A 337 23.33 6.86 4.91
C LEU A 337 22.32 6.17 5.84
N ASP A 338 22.40 4.84 5.90
CA ASP A 338 21.48 4.02 6.69
C ASP A 338 21.89 3.91 8.19
N ASP A 339 21.30 2.98 8.94
CA ASP A 339 21.46 2.81 10.40
C ASP A 339 22.95 2.75 10.82
N GLY A 340 23.28 3.37 11.96
CA GLY A 340 24.64 3.40 12.52
C GLY A 340 25.25 4.78 12.70
N TRP A 341 24.69 5.85 12.13
CA TRP A 341 25.32 7.18 12.13
C TRP A 341 25.25 7.94 13.47
N PHE A 342 24.40 7.50 14.39
CA PHE A 342 24.01 8.23 15.61
C PHE A 342 24.49 7.56 16.90
N GLY A 343 24.55 8.35 17.98
CA GLY A 343 24.77 7.88 19.35
C GLY A 343 25.86 6.80 19.47
N ALA A 344 25.53 5.71 20.17
CA ALA A 344 26.37 4.54 20.37
C ALA A 344 26.07 3.39 19.38
N ARG A 345 25.42 3.67 18.24
CA ARG A 345 24.79 2.69 17.33
C ARG A 345 25.78 1.85 16.50
N ARG A 346 26.64 1.05 17.15
CA ARG A 346 27.58 0.12 16.46
C ARG A 346 26.97 -1.27 16.17
N ASN A 347 25.75 -1.48 16.62
CA ASN A 347 24.95 -2.69 16.44
C ASN A 347 23.48 -2.36 16.77
N ASP A 348 22.60 -3.34 16.62
CA ASP A 348 21.15 -3.18 16.83
C ASP A 348 20.72 -3.08 18.31
N LYS A 349 21.64 -3.21 19.27
CA LYS A 349 21.33 -3.33 20.71
C LYS A 349 21.43 -2.02 21.51
N ALA A 350 21.96 -0.95 20.92
CA ALA A 350 22.20 0.32 21.59
C ALA A 350 21.91 1.53 20.67
N GLY A 351 21.70 2.69 21.29
CA GLY A 351 21.65 3.99 20.60
C GLY A 351 20.30 4.44 20.05
N LEU A 352 19.30 3.57 19.82
CA LEU A 352 17.96 4.04 19.43
C LEU A 352 17.41 4.99 20.50
N GLY A 353 16.85 6.12 20.04
CA GLY A 353 16.43 7.24 20.87
C GLY A 353 17.45 8.38 20.92
N ASP A 354 18.74 8.12 20.70
CA ASP A 354 19.82 9.10 20.80
C ASP A 354 20.14 9.72 19.43
N TRP A 355 19.23 10.55 18.92
CA TRP A 355 19.23 11.09 17.55
C TRP A 355 20.21 12.26 17.33
N TRP A 356 21.48 12.07 17.70
CA TRP A 356 22.59 12.98 17.40
C TRP A 356 23.75 12.22 16.74
N VAL A 357 24.51 12.93 15.91
CA VAL A 357 25.65 12.34 15.17
C VAL A 357 26.69 11.78 16.15
N SER A 358 27.13 10.54 15.91
CA SER A 358 28.14 9.87 16.72
C SER A 358 29.51 10.51 16.48
N LYS A 359 30.10 11.16 17.49
CA LYS A 359 31.43 11.78 17.38
C LYS A 359 32.57 10.76 17.25
N ASP A 360 32.33 9.53 17.69
CA ASP A 360 33.32 8.46 17.59
C ASP A 360 33.49 7.96 16.15
N VAL A 361 32.41 8.03 15.34
CA VAL A 361 32.43 7.65 13.92
C VAL A 361 32.60 8.86 13.01
N TYR A 362 31.98 9.98 13.37
CA TYR A 362 31.99 11.23 12.62
C TYR A 362 32.51 12.37 13.51
N PRO A 363 33.83 12.42 13.79
CA PRO A 363 34.42 13.43 14.68
C PRO A 363 34.19 14.87 14.20
N ASP A 364 34.13 15.06 12.87
CA ASP A 364 33.87 16.34 12.21
C ASP A 364 32.38 16.50 11.82
N GLY A 365 31.49 15.64 12.32
CA GLY A 365 30.08 15.58 11.95
C GLY A 365 29.84 14.99 10.56
N LEU A 366 28.59 15.05 10.08
CA LEU A 366 28.20 14.51 8.76
C LEU A 366 28.53 15.45 7.59
N GLY A 367 28.91 16.70 7.87
CA GLY A 367 29.18 17.73 6.85
C GLY A 367 30.11 17.26 5.73
N PRO A 368 31.31 16.72 6.03
CA PRO A 368 32.24 16.27 5.00
C PRO A 368 31.65 15.24 4.03
N LEU A 369 30.90 14.25 4.53
CA LEU A 369 30.26 13.23 3.70
C LEU A 369 29.13 13.81 2.85
N ILE A 370 28.30 14.68 3.44
CA ILE A 370 27.21 15.34 2.73
C ILE A 370 27.76 16.23 1.62
N ASP A 371 28.79 17.01 1.90
CA ASP A 371 29.45 17.88 0.93
C ASP A 371 30.10 17.08 -0.21
N HIS A 372 30.71 15.93 0.11
CA HIS A 372 31.28 15.03 -0.89
C HIS A 372 30.20 14.42 -1.81
N VAL A 373 29.12 13.87 -1.24
CA VAL A 373 27.98 13.31 -1.98
C VAL A 373 27.33 14.35 -2.89
N THR A 374 27.05 15.53 -2.35
CA THR A 374 26.41 16.62 -3.11
C THR A 374 27.36 17.21 -4.17
N GLY A 375 28.67 17.25 -3.89
CA GLY A 375 29.70 17.60 -4.86
C GLY A 375 29.82 16.63 -6.04
N LEU A 376 29.42 15.37 -5.85
CA LEU A 376 29.28 14.37 -6.92
C LEU A 376 27.94 14.47 -7.69
N GLY A 377 27.08 15.43 -7.33
CA GLY A 377 25.79 15.69 -7.99
C GLY A 377 24.65 14.78 -7.52
N MET A 378 24.82 14.07 -6.40
CA MET A 378 23.75 13.26 -5.80
C MET A 378 23.05 13.99 -4.66
N GLU A 379 21.78 13.66 -4.43
CA GLU A 379 21.07 14.04 -3.22
C GLU A 379 21.56 13.23 -2.01
N PHE A 380 21.52 13.82 -0.81
CA PHE A 380 21.82 13.11 0.43
C PHE A 380 20.54 12.78 1.20
N GLY A 381 20.43 11.52 1.62
CA GLY A 381 19.37 11.01 2.47
C GLY A 381 19.92 10.34 3.72
N ILE A 382 19.06 10.19 4.72
CA ILE A 382 19.44 9.61 6.01
C ILE A 382 18.34 8.72 6.58
N TRP A 383 18.74 7.69 7.32
CA TRP A 383 17.82 6.79 8.02
C TRP A 383 17.49 7.27 9.44
N PHE A 384 16.25 7.03 9.85
CA PHE A 384 15.76 7.22 11.22
C PHE A 384 14.80 6.09 11.60
N GLU A 385 14.73 5.75 12.89
CA GLU A 385 13.68 4.90 13.47
C GLU A 385 13.05 5.59 14.70
N PRO A 386 12.37 6.74 14.52
CA PRO A 386 12.08 7.67 15.63
C PRO A 386 11.20 7.09 16.72
N GLU A 387 10.41 6.06 16.40
CA GLU A 387 9.39 5.49 17.28
C GLU A 387 9.96 4.52 18.32
N MET A 388 11.29 4.34 18.35
CA MET A 388 11.95 3.27 19.10
C MET A 388 13.05 3.80 20.00
N VAL A 389 13.33 3.03 21.05
CA VAL A 389 14.42 3.31 22.00
C VAL A 389 15.10 2.01 22.43
N ASN A 390 16.43 2.01 22.57
CA ASN A 390 17.15 0.88 23.16
C ASN A 390 17.21 1.05 24.69
N PRO A 391 17.20 -0.05 25.49
CA PRO A 391 17.51 0.04 26.91
C PRO A 391 18.91 0.63 27.17
N ASP A 392 19.85 0.36 26.27
CA ASP A 392 21.17 1.00 26.26
C ASP A 392 21.17 2.26 25.36
N SER A 393 20.50 3.30 25.84
CA SER A 393 20.54 4.66 25.28
C SER A 393 20.48 5.69 26.39
N ASP A 394 20.98 6.90 26.12
CA ASP A 394 20.90 8.01 27.06
C ASP A 394 19.46 8.44 27.28
N LEU A 395 18.64 8.41 26.22
CA LEU A 395 17.21 8.69 26.31
C LEU A 395 16.50 7.76 27.30
N PHE A 396 16.69 6.44 27.18
CA PHE A 396 16.02 5.48 28.06
C PHE A 396 16.51 5.58 29.51
N ARG A 397 17.80 5.83 29.73
CA ARG A 397 18.34 6.05 31.08
C ARG A 397 17.73 7.26 31.77
N GLN A 398 17.47 8.33 31.01
CA GLN A 398 16.87 9.57 31.53
C GLN A 398 15.35 9.47 31.66
N HIS A 399 14.70 8.78 30.73
CA HIS A 399 13.26 8.70 30.59
C HIS A 399 12.78 7.26 30.37
N PRO A 400 12.97 6.35 31.35
CA PRO A 400 12.51 4.97 31.22
C PRO A 400 10.97 4.86 31.17
N ASP A 401 10.26 5.89 31.61
CA ASP A 401 8.81 6.00 31.59
C ASP A 401 8.23 6.36 30.21
N TRP A 402 9.06 6.79 29.25
CA TRP A 402 8.60 7.21 27.91
C TRP A 402 8.25 6.06 26.98
N ILE A 403 8.45 4.81 27.39
CA ILE A 403 8.07 3.66 26.57
C ILE A 403 6.58 3.36 26.66
N LEU A 404 6.03 2.86 25.57
CA LEU A 404 4.68 2.32 25.50
C LEU A 404 4.64 0.97 26.25
N GLN A 405 3.87 0.91 27.33
CA GLN A 405 3.83 -0.25 28.22
C GLN A 405 2.53 -0.40 29.00
N ALA A 406 2.09 -1.65 29.16
CA ALA A 406 1.04 -1.97 30.11
C ALA A 406 1.63 -2.07 31.53
N GLU A 407 1.04 -1.34 32.48
CA GLU A 407 1.51 -1.30 33.86
C GLU A 407 1.50 -2.69 34.50
N GLY A 408 2.61 -3.07 35.15
CA GLY A 408 2.76 -4.37 35.80
C GLY A 408 2.98 -5.56 34.85
N VAL A 409 3.07 -5.33 33.53
CA VAL A 409 3.34 -6.37 32.53
C VAL A 409 4.77 -6.24 32.01
N GLU A 410 5.51 -7.35 32.02
CA GLU A 410 6.87 -7.38 31.48
C GLU A 410 6.89 -7.10 29.97
N GLN A 411 7.87 -6.31 29.53
CA GLN A 411 8.06 -5.99 28.12
C GLN A 411 8.57 -7.20 27.34
N VAL A 412 8.01 -7.40 26.13
CA VAL A 412 8.49 -8.45 25.22
C VAL A 412 9.77 -7.98 24.54
N PRO A 413 10.90 -8.71 24.70
CA PRO A 413 12.10 -8.44 23.94
C PRO A 413 11.85 -8.65 22.44
N PHE A 414 12.16 -7.63 21.64
CA PHE A 414 12.09 -7.69 20.18
C PHE A 414 13.22 -6.79 19.67
N ARG A 415 14.19 -7.35 18.93
CA ARG A 415 15.34 -6.61 18.37
C ARG A 415 16.03 -5.70 19.40
N GLN A 416 16.05 -6.11 20.67
CA GLN A 416 16.67 -5.38 21.80
C GLN A 416 16.21 -3.91 21.95
N GLN A 417 15.00 -3.57 21.50
CA GLN A 417 14.45 -2.21 21.53
C GLN A 417 13.03 -2.20 22.11
N TYR A 418 12.56 -1.04 22.56
CA TYR A 418 11.18 -0.77 22.99
C TYR A 418 10.54 0.29 22.09
N VAL A 419 9.21 0.37 22.14
CA VAL A 419 8.42 1.38 21.42
C VAL A 419 8.26 2.60 22.34
N LEU A 420 8.51 3.80 21.82
CA LEU A 420 8.23 5.06 22.51
C LEU A 420 6.72 5.38 22.46
N ASP A 421 6.19 5.91 23.55
CA ASP A 421 4.81 6.39 23.64
C ASP A 421 4.68 7.77 22.99
N LEU A 422 4.39 7.79 21.69
CA LEU A 422 4.21 9.02 20.92
C LEU A 422 2.96 9.80 21.33
N SER A 423 2.01 9.16 22.03
CA SER A 423 0.82 9.84 22.52
C SER A 423 1.13 10.87 23.62
N ARG A 424 2.34 10.82 24.20
CA ARG A 424 2.87 11.82 25.13
C ARG A 424 3.47 13.00 24.35
N PRO A 425 2.99 14.24 24.58
CA PRO A 425 3.51 15.43 23.90
C PRO A 425 5.03 15.59 24.02
N GLU A 426 5.60 15.33 25.20
CA GLU A 426 7.04 15.45 25.45
C GLU A 426 7.89 14.49 24.61
N VAL A 427 7.39 13.30 24.30
CA VAL A 427 8.05 12.33 23.43
C VAL A 427 7.99 12.81 21.98
N SER A 428 6.80 13.22 21.53
CA SER A 428 6.59 13.75 20.17
C SER A 428 7.45 14.99 19.91
N ASP A 429 7.52 15.91 20.88
CA ASP A 429 8.33 17.12 20.79
C ASP A 429 9.83 16.83 20.78
N TYR A 430 10.30 15.91 21.64
CA TYR A 430 11.70 15.46 21.61
C TYR A 430 12.09 14.93 20.24
N LEU A 431 11.28 14.06 19.64
CA LEU A 431 11.55 13.46 18.33
C LEU A 431 11.50 14.50 17.21
N PHE A 432 10.49 15.37 17.23
CA PHE A 432 10.39 16.47 16.27
C PHE A 432 11.64 17.35 16.32
N ASP A 433 12.04 17.80 17.51
CA ASP A 433 13.16 18.73 17.68
C ASP A 433 14.49 18.15 17.18
N HIS A 434 14.76 16.87 17.45
CA HIS A 434 15.99 16.22 17.02
C HIS A 434 16.05 16.01 15.50
N VAL A 435 14.97 15.52 14.90
CA VAL A 435 14.88 15.34 13.45
C VAL A 435 14.93 16.70 12.76
N HIS A 436 14.12 17.67 13.20
CA HIS A 436 14.08 19.03 12.67
C HIS A 436 15.44 19.73 12.73
N LYS A 437 16.16 19.61 13.86
CA LYS A 437 17.48 20.21 14.03
C LYS A 437 18.50 19.65 13.03
N LEU A 438 18.50 18.34 12.82
CA LEU A 438 19.43 17.72 11.87
C LEU A 438 19.10 18.14 10.43
N LEU A 439 17.83 18.09 10.04
CA LEU A 439 17.36 18.51 8.72
C LEU A 439 17.59 20.00 8.45
N SER A 440 17.53 20.85 9.47
CA SER A 440 17.79 22.30 9.33
C SER A 440 19.28 22.63 9.25
N ALA A 441 20.15 21.77 9.80
CA ALA A 441 21.58 22.01 9.85
C ALA A 441 22.33 21.50 8.61
N HIS A 442 21.71 20.61 7.82
CA HIS A 442 22.36 19.89 6.74
C HIS A 442 21.51 19.83 5.48
N ALA A 443 22.15 19.68 4.32
CA ALA A 443 21.48 19.51 3.02
C ALA A 443 20.92 18.08 2.85
N ILE A 444 19.99 17.70 3.72
CA ILE A 444 19.32 16.39 3.71
C ILE A 444 17.96 16.56 3.02
N SER A 445 17.77 15.93 1.88
CA SER A 445 16.52 16.02 1.10
C SER A 445 15.63 14.78 1.24
N TYR A 446 16.09 13.76 1.97
CA TYR A 446 15.38 12.49 2.10
C TYR A 446 15.55 11.85 3.48
N VAL A 447 14.46 11.32 4.02
CA VAL A 447 14.45 10.49 5.23
C VAL A 447 13.86 9.11 4.93
N LYS A 448 14.59 8.04 5.25
CA LYS A 448 14.04 6.69 5.38
C LYS A 448 13.56 6.53 6.82
N TRP A 449 12.23 6.53 7.00
CA TRP A 449 11.57 6.44 8.30
C TRP A 449 11.19 4.99 8.59
N ASP A 450 11.94 4.34 9.46
CA ASP A 450 11.81 2.93 9.77
C ASP A 450 11.06 2.66 11.09
N MET A 451 10.63 1.40 11.26
CA MET A 451 9.94 0.89 12.44
C MET A 451 10.09 -0.64 12.51
N ASN A 452 11.00 -1.15 13.35
CA ASN A 452 11.50 -2.52 13.24
C ASN A 452 10.94 -3.54 14.24
N ARG A 453 9.79 -3.29 14.87
CA ARG A 453 9.13 -4.30 15.73
C ARG A 453 7.63 -4.18 15.74
N ASP A 454 6.95 -5.28 16.06
CA ASP A 454 5.55 -5.21 16.43
C ASP A 454 5.38 -4.52 17.79
N VAL A 455 4.25 -3.84 17.96
CA VAL A 455 3.89 -3.18 19.21
C VAL A 455 3.22 -4.19 20.13
N HIS A 456 3.93 -4.56 21.19
CA HIS A 456 3.42 -5.42 22.25
C HIS A 456 3.04 -4.57 23.46
N HIS A 457 1.93 -4.90 24.12
CA HIS A 457 1.45 -4.20 25.32
C HIS A 457 1.34 -2.67 25.17
N PRO A 458 0.57 -2.15 24.18
CA PRO A 458 0.50 -0.73 23.87
C PRO A 458 -0.26 0.08 24.93
N GLY A 459 0.33 0.22 26.12
CA GLY A 459 -0.25 0.96 27.23
C GLY A 459 0.36 2.35 27.39
N SER A 460 -0.49 3.32 27.74
CA SER A 460 -0.10 4.64 28.19
C SER A 460 -0.98 5.03 29.37
N GLN A 461 -0.37 5.44 30.48
CA GLN A 461 -1.08 5.86 31.69
C GLN A 461 -2.16 4.85 32.16
N GLY A 462 -1.83 3.56 32.11
CA GLY A 462 -2.71 2.46 32.55
C GLY A 462 -3.85 2.11 31.57
N ARG A 463 -3.88 2.65 30.34
CA ARG A 463 -4.89 2.35 29.33
C ARG A 463 -4.26 1.92 27.99
N PRO A 464 -4.94 1.10 27.16
CA PRO A 464 -4.50 0.87 25.79
C PRO A 464 -4.44 2.18 25.00
N ALA A 465 -3.46 2.30 24.11
CA ALA A 465 -3.15 3.55 23.44
C ALA A 465 -2.70 3.38 21.98
N ILE A 466 -2.98 2.25 21.31
CA ILE A 466 -2.59 2.05 19.90
C ILE A 466 -3.30 3.01 18.95
N HIS A 467 -4.57 3.34 19.21
CA HIS A 467 -5.31 4.36 18.46
C HIS A 467 -4.59 5.71 18.52
N LYS A 468 -4.29 6.17 19.75
CA LYS A 468 -3.60 7.45 19.97
C LYS A 468 -2.16 7.43 19.46
N GLN A 469 -1.44 6.32 19.61
CA GLN A 469 -0.11 6.13 19.06
C GLN A 469 -0.10 6.31 17.54
N THR A 470 -1.07 5.71 16.84
CA THR A 470 -1.18 5.80 15.38
C THR A 470 -1.47 7.24 14.93
N LEU A 471 -2.38 7.93 15.61
CA LEU A 471 -2.66 9.36 15.33
C LEU A 471 -1.47 10.27 15.66
N ALA A 472 -0.72 9.97 16.72
CA ALA A 472 0.46 10.75 17.09
C ALA A 472 1.61 10.59 16.09
N LEU A 473 1.81 9.40 15.52
CA LEU A 473 2.71 9.17 14.40
C LEU A 473 2.35 10.06 13.21
N TYR A 474 1.07 10.06 12.81
CA TYR A 474 0.58 10.90 11.72
C TYR A 474 0.87 12.38 11.99
N SER A 475 0.53 12.86 13.18
CA SER A 475 0.78 14.25 13.58
C SER A 475 2.26 14.62 13.55
N LEU A 476 3.15 13.72 14.00
CA LEU A 476 4.60 13.95 13.99
C LEU A 476 5.14 14.08 12.55
N ILE A 477 4.73 13.20 11.64
CA ILE A 477 5.12 13.30 10.22
C ILE A 477 4.56 14.59 9.59
N ASP A 478 3.30 14.93 9.88
CA ASP A 478 2.66 16.15 9.37
C ASP A 478 3.39 17.42 9.85
N ARG A 479 3.80 17.46 11.13
CA ARG A 479 4.63 18.55 11.69
C ARG A 479 5.98 18.67 10.98
N LEU A 480 6.68 17.56 10.77
CA LEU A 480 7.97 17.56 10.08
C LEU A 480 7.84 18.03 8.63
N ARG A 481 6.78 17.62 7.94
CA ARG A 481 6.51 18.04 6.57
C ARG A 481 6.12 19.51 6.46
N ALA A 482 5.38 20.04 7.45
CA ALA A 482 5.12 21.46 7.52
C ALA A 482 6.41 22.28 7.70
N ALA A 483 7.36 21.77 8.49
CA ALA A 483 8.66 22.40 8.70
C ALA A 483 9.62 22.24 7.51
N HIS A 484 9.52 21.13 6.77
CA HIS A 484 10.40 20.78 5.64
C HIS A 484 9.58 20.34 4.41
N PRO A 485 8.94 21.28 3.68
CA PRO A 485 7.99 20.96 2.60
C PRO A 485 8.60 20.28 1.36
N ASP A 486 9.92 20.36 1.20
CA ASP A 486 10.68 19.73 0.12
C ASP A 486 11.34 18.40 0.51
N LEU A 487 11.19 17.99 1.78
CA LEU A 487 11.68 16.70 2.27
C LEU A 487 10.85 15.56 1.68
N GLU A 488 11.53 14.59 1.07
CA GLU A 488 10.92 13.30 0.76
C GLU A 488 11.05 12.33 1.93
N ILE A 489 9.97 11.63 2.25
CA ILE A 489 9.97 10.61 3.30
C ILE A 489 9.62 9.25 2.69
N GLU A 490 10.41 8.22 2.98
CA GLU A 490 10.07 6.82 2.72
C GLU A 490 9.56 6.17 4.01
N SER A 491 8.38 5.58 3.96
CA SER A 491 7.90 4.69 5.02
C SER A 491 8.59 3.34 4.90
N CYS A 492 9.26 2.92 5.96
CA CYS A 492 9.88 1.62 6.14
C CYS A 492 9.39 1.05 7.46
N SER A 493 9.24 -0.27 7.52
CA SER A 493 8.88 -0.95 8.76
C SER A 493 9.42 -2.38 8.69
N SER A 494 10.75 -2.54 8.77
CA SER A 494 11.43 -3.80 8.37
C SER A 494 10.97 -4.25 6.98
N GLY A 495 11.08 -3.37 6.00
CA GLY A 495 10.40 -3.53 4.71
C GLY A 495 8.93 -3.15 4.79
N GLY A 496 8.05 -4.03 4.31
CA GLY A 496 6.69 -3.69 3.90
C GLY A 496 5.60 -3.72 4.98
N ALA A 497 5.93 -3.69 6.28
CA ALA A 497 4.92 -3.85 7.35
C ALA A 497 4.15 -2.58 7.76
N ARG A 498 4.34 -1.47 7.05
CA ARG A 498 3.51 -0.26 7.20
C ARG A 498 3.36 0.44 5.85
N CYS A 499 2.60 -0.23 4.99
CA CYS A 499 2.29 0.17 3.63
C CYS A 499 0.78 0.29 3.50
N ASP A 500 0.24 1.50 3.61
CA ASP A 500 -1.17 1.79 3.44
C ASP A 500 -1.36 3.21 2.89
N TYR A 501 -2.60 3.60 2.63
CA TYR A 501 -2.88 4.89 1.98
C TYR A 501 -2.79 6.06 2.95
N GLU A 502 -2.99 5.85 4.25
CA GLU A 502 -2.95 6.93 5.24
C GLU A 502 -1.50 7.31 5.56
N ILE A 503 -0.58 6.32 5.62
CA ILE A 503 0.85 6.62 5.70
C ILE A 503 1.38 7.23 4.41
N LEU A 504 1.00 6.72 3.23
CA LEU A 504 1.44 7.26 1.93
C LEU A 504 0.87 8.64 1.60
N ARG A 505 -0.25 9.04 2.20
CA ARG A 505 -0.72 10.43 2.12
C ARG A 505 0.31 11.39 2.74
N ARG A 506 1.06 10.91 3.73
CA ARG A 506 2.06 11.67 4.46
C ARG A 506 3.47 11.45 3.94
N THR A 507 3.80 10.27 3.45
CA THR A 507 5.11 9.95 2.87
C THR A 507 5.10 10.00 1.34
N ASP A 508 6.22 9.66 0.70
CA ASP A 508 6.42 9.78 -0.75
C ASP A 508 6.70 8.43 -1.42
N ARG A 509 7.05 7.44 -0.60
CA ARG A 509 7.55 6.12 -0.99
C ARG A 509 7.35 5.12 0.16
N ILE A 510 7.28 3.83 -0.19
CA ILE A 510 7.43 2.70 0.74
C ILE A 510 8.67 1.88 0.39
N TRP A 511 9.38 1.40 1.42
CA TRP A 511 10.33 0.30 1.24
C TRP A 511 9.56 -1.02 1.22
N THR A 512 9.31 -1.56 0.03
CA THR A 512 8.31 -2.63 -0.14
C THR A 512 8.67 -3.94 0.58
N SER A 513 9.95 -4.25 0.76
CA SER A 513 10.44 -5.44 1.48
C SER A 513 11.94 -5.37 1.71
N ASP A 514 12.41 -5.87 2.85
CA ASP A 514 13.86 -6.07 3.09
C ASP A 514 14.46 -7.16 2.17
N SER A 515 13.64 -8.05 1.59
CA SER A 515 14.15 -8.99 0.60
C SER A 515 14.48 -8.25 -0.70
N ASN A 516 15.77 -8.09 -1.00
CA ASN A 516 16.26 -7.67 -2.31
C ASN A 516 16.55 -8.86 -3.25
N ASP A 517 16.15 -10.08 -2.85
CA ASP A 517 16.24 -11.25 -3.70
C ASP A 517 15.31 -11.11 -4.91
N ALA A 518 15.88 -11.16 -6.11
CA ALA A 518 15.13 -10.88 -7.32
C ALA A 518 13.97 -11.84 -7.58
N LEU A 519 14.01 -13.10 -7.11
CA LEU A 519 12.89 -14.03 -7.29
C LEU A 519 11.77 -13.77 -6.27
N ASP A 520 12.11 -13.53 -5.00
CA ASP A 520 11.09 -13.17 -3.99
C ASP A 520 10.39 -11.86 -4.39
N ARG A 521 11.18 -10.90 -4.88
CA ARG A 521 10.69 -9.59 -5.36
C ARG A 521 9.68 -9.70 -6.51
N GLN A 522 9.74 -10.72 -7.38
CA GLN A 522 8.74 -10.91 -8.43
C GLN A 522 7.35 -11.10 -7.84
N HIS A 523 7.22 -11.92 -6.80
CA HIS A 523 5.95 -12.17 -6.13
C HIS A 523 5.52 -10.99 -5.26
N ILE A 524 6.44 -10.46 -4.45
CA ILE A 524 6.17 -9.33 -3.55
C ILE A 524 5.70 -8.10 -4.33
N GLN A 525 6.40 -7.74 -5.42
CA GLN A 525 6.02 -6.59 -6.24
C GLN A 525 4.70 -6.83 -6.97
N SER A 526 4.46 -8.04 -7.48
CA SER A 526 3.18 -8.37 -8.12
C SER A 526 2.01 -8.22 -7.15
N GLY A 527 2.14 -8.74 -5.92
CA GLY A 527 1.14 -8.60 -4.86
C GLY A 527 0.92 -7.15 -4.42
N ALA A 528 1.98 -6.41 -4.14
CA ALA A 528 1.89 -5.00 -3.74
C ALA A 528 1.22 -4.14 -4.83
N SER A 529 1.46 -4.48 -6.11
CA SER A 529 0.92 -3.73 -7.25
C SER A 529 -0.61 -3.77 -7.37
N TYR A 530 -1.32 -4.59 -6.59
CA TYR A 530 -2.78 -4.52 -6.56
C TYR A 530 -3.28 -3.14 -6.09
N PHE A 531 -2.56 -2.50 -5.17
CA PHE A 531 -2.94 -1.22 -4.58
C PHE A 531 -1.89 -0.12 -4.76
N PHE A 532 -0.61 -0.46 -4.94
CA PHE A 532 0.47 0.52 -5.00
C PHE A 532 1.07 0.64 -6.42
N PRO A 533 1.20 1.86 -6.97
CA PRO A 533 1.86 2.06 -8.26
C PRO A 533 3.37 1.88 -8.14
N LEU A 534 4.02 1.56 -9.27
CA LEU A 534 5.47 1.31 -9.32
C LEU A 534 6.30 2.48 -8.74
N GLN A 535 5.85 3.72 -8.95
CA GLN A 535 6.57 4.93 -8.54
C GLN A 535 6.62 5.21 -7.03
N VAL A 536 5.89 4.44 -6.20
CA VAL A 536 5.99 4.51 -4.74
C VAL A 536 6.63 3.26 -4.14
N MET A 537 6.84 2.21 -4.94
CA MET A 537 7.36 0.92 -4.48
C MET A 537 8.89 0.87 -4.60
N GLY A 538 9.59 1.03 -3.48
CA GLY A 538 11.05 0.89 -3.44
C GLY A 538 11.51 -0.49 -3.90
N ALA A 539 12.44 -0.54 -4.85
CA ALA A 539 12.98 -1.77 -5.43
C ALA A 539 14.48 -1.64 -5.67
N HIS A 540 15.29 -2.32 -4.84
CA HIS A 540 16.75 -2.24 -4.94
C HIS A 540 17.37 -3.46 -5.61
N VAL A 541 18.40 -3.22 -6.42
CA VAL A 541 19.37 -4.25 -6.79
C VAL A 541 20.16 -4.62 -5.54
N GLY A 542 19.98 -5.84 -5.03
CA GLY A 542 20.73 -6.39 -3.89
C GLY A 542 22.10 -6.96 -4.27
N PRO A 543 22.86 -7.51 -3.31
CA PRO A 543 24.18 -8.10 -3.54
C PRO A 543 24.12 -9.39 -4.38
N ALA A 544 25.27 -9.80 -4.93
CA ALA A 544 25.37 -11.01 -5.74
C ALA A 544 24.96 -12.30 -4.99
N LYS A 545 25.13 -12.34 -3.67
CA LYS A 545 24.55 -13.35 -2.78
C LYS A 545 23.61 -12.63 -1.82
N CYS A 546 22.29 -12.83 -1.95
CA CYS A 546 21.30 -12.19 -1.09
C CYS A 546 21.56 -12.56 0.38
N HIS A 547 21.54 -11.58 1.27
CA HIS A 547 21.81 -11.77 2.69
C HIS A 547 20.68 -12.52 3.43
N ILE A 548 19.44 -12.43 2.94
CA ILE A 548 18.27 -13.11 3.53
C ILE A 548 18.14 -14.55 3.04
N THR A 549 18.13 -14.75 1.71
CA THR A 549 17.85 -16.07 1.11
C THR A 549 19.09 -16.91 0.90
N GLY A 550 20.28 -16.28 0.85
CA GLY A 550 21.54 -16.92 0.49
C GLY A 550 21.65 -17.28 -1.00
N ARG A 551 20.63 -17.00 -1.83
CA ARG A 551 20.66 -17.27 -3.28
C ARG A 551 21.66 -16.37 -3.98
N ARG A 552 22.23 -16.90 -5.06
CA ARG A 552 23.06 -16.13 -5.99
C ARG A 552 22.31 -15.97 -7.30
N LEU A 553 21.99 -14.74 -7.66
CA LEU A 553 21.23 -14.42 -8.86
C LEU A 553 22.05 -13.47 -9.75
N SER A 554 21.91 -13.64 -11.06
CA SER A 554 22.65 -12.82 -12.03
C SER A 554 22.33 -11.33 -11.87
N MET A 555 23.31 -10.46 -12.15
CA MET A 555 23.08 -9.00 -12.16
C MET A 555 21.94 -8.63 -13.13
N ASN A 556 21.85 -9.33 -14.27
CA ASN A 556 20.76 -9.15 -15.24
C ASN A 556 19.37 -9.32 -14.63
N LEU A 557 19.14 -10.39 -13.86
CA LEU A 557 17.85 -10.64 -13.23
C LEU A 557 17.56 -9.63 -12.11
N ARG A 558 18.57 -9.33 -11.28
CA ARG A 558 18.45 -8.35 -10.18
C ARG A 558 18.06 -6.96 -10.71
N VAL A 559 18.74 -6.49 -11.75
CA VAL A 559 18.43 -5.23 -12.43
C VAL A 559 17.04 -5.24 -13.06
N ALA A 560 16.68 -6.29 -13.82
CA ALA A 560 15.38 -6.36 -14.50
C ALA A 560 14.21 -6.29 -13.51
N THR A 561 14.39 -6.89 -12.34
CA THR A 561 13.38 -6.89 -11.26
C THR A 561 13.24 -5.51 -10.62
N ALA A 562 14.36 -4.85 -10.33
CA ALA A 562 14.37 -3.51 -9.73
C ALA A 562 13.88 -2.40 -10.69
N LEU A 563 13.96 -2.64 -12.00
CA LEU A 563 13.57 -1.67 -13.03
C LEU A 563 12.08 -1.30 -12.95
N PHE A 564 11.20 -2.25 -12.65
CA PHE A 564 9.75 -2.04 -12.48
C PHE A 564 9.39 -1.66 -11.04
N GLY A 565 9.88 -0.50 -10.61
CA GLY A 565 9.62 0.10 -9.29
C GLY A 565 10.22 1.51 -9.19
N HIS A 566 10.30 2.04 -7.97
CA HIS A 566 11.22 3.14 -7.66
C HIS A 566 12.60 2.52 -7.44
N MET A 567 13.39 2.51 -8.52
CA MET A 567 14.65 1.79 -8.59
C MET A 567 15.69 2.33 -7.61
N GLY A 568 16.49 1.44 -7.06
CA GLY A 568 17.70 1.76 -6.33
C GLY A 568 18.65 0.56 -6.27
N MET A 569 19.60 0.62 -5.34
CA MET A 569 20.62 -0.38 -5.12
C MET A 569 21.06 -0.38 -3.66
N GLU A 570 21.35 -1.58 -3.17
CA GLU A 570 21.70 -1.83 -1.77
C GLU A 570 22.67 -3.01 -1.75
N LEU A 571 23.94 -2.73 -2.05
CA LEU A 571 25.04 -3.68 -2.16
C LEU A 571 26.39 -2.96 -2.03
N ASN A 572 27.45 -3.69 -1.70
CA ASN A 572 28.80 -3.16 -1.69
C ASN A 572 29.35 -3.03 -3.13
N LEU A 573 29.32 -1.83 -3.70
CA LEU A 573 29.82 -1.55 -5.06
C LEU A 573 31.34 -1.73 -5.19
N LEU A 574 32.09 -1.75 -4.09
CA LEU A 574 33.54 -1.96 -4.10
C LEU A 574 33.93 -3.44 -4.26
N GLU A 575 32.99 -4.36 -4.07
CA GLU A 575 33.19 -5.80 -4.20
C GLU A 575 32.72 -6.37 -5.54
N GLU A 576 31.95 -5.61 -6.32
CA GLU A 576 31.45 -6.04 -7.61
C GLU A 576 32.56 -5.97 -8.68
N ASP A 577 32.59 -6.97 -9.58
CA ASP A 577 33.51 -6.97 -10.71
C ASP A 577 33.12 -5.95 -11.79
N ALA A 578 34.09 -5.58 -12.64
CA ALA A 578 33.88 -4.57 -13.68
C ALA A 578 32.73 -4.93 -14.65
N ALA A 579 32.57 -6.21 -14.99
CA ALA A 579 31.51 -6.65 -15.90
C ALA A 579 30.11 -6.50 -15.27
N SER A 580 29.99 -6.79 -13.98
CA SER A 580 28.76 -6.64 -13.21
C SER A 580 28.41 -5.16 -13.02
N LEU A 581 29.41 -4.30 -12.80
CA LEU A 581 29.22 -2.84 -12.77
C LEU A 581 28.79 -2.27 -14.12
N ASP A 582 29.34 -2.77 -15.24
CA ASP A 582 28.91 -2.37 -16.58
C ASP A 582 27.44 -2.75 -16.85
N VAL A 583 27.04 -3.96 -16.44
CA VAL A 583 25.63 -4.38 -16.50
C VAL A 583 24.74 -3.49 -15.63
N LEU A 584 25.15 -3.22 -14.39
CA LEU A 584 24.39 -2.35 -13.48
C LEU A 584 24.21 -0.96 -14.08
N LYS A 585 25.29 -0.35 -14.59
CA LYS A 585 25.27 0.97 -15.24
C LYS A 585 24.35 1.01 -16.45
N ALA A 586 24.38 -0.03 -17.30
CA ALA A 586 23.47 -0.14 -18.45
C ALA A 586 21.99 -0.25 -18.01
N GLY A 587 21.72 -1.01 -16.95
CA GLY A 587 20.39 -1.16 -16.37
C GLY A 587 19.83 0.13 -15.79
N LEU A 588 20.65 0.86 -15.05
CA LEU A 588 20.31 2.18 -14.52
C LEU A 588 20.02 3.17 -15.62
N ALA A 589 20.85 3.19 -16.67
CA ALA A 589 20.62 4.04 -17.84
C ALA A 589 19.29 3.69 -18.53
N LEU A 590 18.97 2.39 -18.67
CA LEU A 590 17.69 1.94 -19.22
C LEU A 590 16.51 2.44 -18.37
N HIS A 591 16.58 2.30 -17.03
CA HIS A 591 15.55 2.84 -16.15
C HIS A 591 15.43 4.37 -16.30
N LYS A 592 16.53 5.13 -16.34
CA LYS A 592 16.48 6.59 -16.55
C LYS A 592 15.81 6.98 -17.86
N THR A 593 16.08 6.24 -18.94
CA THR A 593 15.46 6.47 -20.25
C THR A 593 13.95 6.32 -20.19
N HIS A 594 13.45 5.28 -19.50
CA HIS A 594 12.02 4.94 -19.52
C HIS A 594 11.26 5.24 -18.21
N ARG A 595 11.89 5.84 -17.19
CA ARG A 595 11.24 6.03 -15.86
C ARG A 595 9.95 6.82 -15.94
N SER A 596 9.86 7.80 -16.84
CA SER A 596 8.61 8.53 -17.07
C SER A 596 7.47 7.61 -17.50
N LEU A 597 7.74 6.64 -18.37
CA LEU A 597 6.80 5.59 -18.77
C LEU A 597 6.54 4.59 -17.64
N ILE A 598 7.58 4.16 -16.91
CA ILE A 598 7.44 3.20 -15.80
C ILE A 598 6.59 3.77 -14.67
N HIS A 599 6.73 5.07 -14.37
CA HIS A 599 6.04 5.74 -13.27
C HIS A 599 4.71 6.36 -13.66
N GLY A 600 4.56 6.83 -14.90
CA GLY A 600 3.35 7.49 -15.40
C GLY A 600 2.47 6.64 -16.32
N GLY A 601 2.96 5.51 -16.82
CA GLY A 601 2.23 4.62 -17.74
C GLY A 601 1.13 3.82 -17.05
N ALA A 602 0.17 3.37 -17.84
CA ALA A 602 -0.86 2.43 -17.43
C ALA A 602 -0.22 1.07 -17.11
N PHE A 603 -0.23 0.66 -15.85
CA PHE A 603 0.32 -0.62 -15.42
C PHE A 603 -0.60 -1.81 -15.73
N HIS A 604 0.00 -2.93 -16.11
CA HIS A 604 -0.65 -4.19 -16.43
C HIS A 604 0.10 -5.35 -15.76
N ARG A 605 -0.60 -6.15 -14.95
CA ARG A 605 -0.17 -7.54 -14.69
C ARG A 605 -0.76 -8.43 -15.77
N LEU A 606 -0.05 -9.46 -16.20
CA LEU A 606 -0.53 -10.38 -17.23
C LEU A 606 -0.97 -11.70 -16.58
N ASP A 607 -2.02 -12.31 -17.13
CA ASP A 607 -2.37 -13.69 -16.77
C ASP A 607 -1.25 -14.64 -17.25
N THR A 608 -0.48 -15.19 -16.30
CA THR A 608 0.64 -16.11 -16.58
C THR A 608 0.54 -17.41 -15.77
N PRO A 609 1.15 -18.51 -16.25
CA PRO A 609 1.38 -19.69 -15.43
C PRO A 609 2.30 -19.40 -14.23
N GLU A 610 2.20 -20.18 -13.15
CA GLU A 610 2.94 -19.97 -11.90
C GLU A 610 4.48 -19.86 -12.05
N HIS A 611 5.07 -20.52 -13.05
CA HIS A 611 6.52 -20.46 -13.31
C HIS A 611 6.99 -19.17 -14.01
N VAL A 612 6.07 -18.26 -14.35
CA VAL A 612 6.34 -17.00 -15.03
C VAL A 612 5.66 -15.85 -14.30
N ASN A 613 6.37 -14.74 -14.14
CA ASN A 613 5.76 -13.45 -13.82
C ASN A 613 5.93 -12.51 -15.01
N ALA A 614 4.86 -11.85 -15.43
CA ALA A 614 4.92 -10.85 -16.51
C ALA A 614 4.08 -9.62 -16.16
N VAL A 615 4.67 -8.46 -16.41
CA VAL A 615 4.07 -7.15 -16.14
C VAL A 615 4.43 -6.18 -17.26
N GLY A 616 3.67 -5.10 -17.41
CA GLY A 616 4.00 -4.05 -18.36
C GLY A 616 3.43 -2.70 -18.00
N VAL A 617 3.92 -1.69 -18.71
CA VAL A 617 3.44 -0.30 -18.66
C VAL A 617 3.22 0.18 -20.09
N VAL A 618 2.11 0.85 -20.33
CA VAL A 618 1.76 1.44 -21.63
C VAL A 618 1.53 2.94 -21.46
N ALA A 619 2.09 3.76 -22.34
CA ALA A 619 1.88 5.20 -22.33
C ALA A 619 0.38 5.54 -22.48
N GLY A 620 -0.06 6.64 -21.88
CA GLY A 620 -1.49 7.03 -21.92
C GLY A 620 -2.01 7.30 -23.34
N ASP A 621 -1.14 7.72 -24.25
CA ASP A 621 -1.41 7.91 -25.68
C ASP A 621 -1.09 6.67 -26.53
N GLN A 622 -0.69 5.56 -25.88
CA GLN A 622 -0.33 4.29 -26.49
C GLN A 622 0.84 4.39 -27.49
N SER A 623 1.66 5.43 -27.42
CA SER A 623 2.83 5.63 -28.29
C SER A 623 4.01 4.72 -27.96
N GLU A 624 4.13 4.32 -26.69
CA GLU A 624 5.25 3.54 -26.17
C GLU A 624 4.77 2.53 -25.13
N ALA A 625 5.43 1.37 -25.03
CA ALA A 625 5.22 0.41 -23.96
C ALA A 625 6.49 -0.35 -23.57
N LEU A 626 6.52 -0.80 -22.31
CA LEU A 626 7.51 -1.76 -21.80
C LEU A 626 6.82 -2.97 -21.19
N PHE A 627 7.30 -4.17 -21.51
CA PHE A 627 6.80 -5.41 -20.91
C PHE A 627 7.95 -6.29 -20.44
N SER A 628 7.82 -6.80 -19.21
CA SER A 628 8.71 -7.78 -18.61
C SER A 628 8.13 -9.18 -18.74
N TRP A 629 8.97 -10.15 -19.09
CA TRP A 629 8.70 -11.57 -18.98
C TRP A 629 9.80 -12.24 -18.16
N CYS A 630 9.49 -12.66 -16.94
CA CYS A 630 10.42 -13.30 -16.03
C CYS A 630 10.10 -14.79 -15.84
N ASN A 631 11.01 -15.65 -16.30
CA ASN A 631 10.97 -17.08 -15.96
C ASN A 631 11.49 -17.28 -14.53
N LEU A 632 10.60 -17.63 -13.61
CA LEU A 632 10.92 -17.90 -12.21
C LEU A 632 11.57 -19.27 -12.07
N THR A 633 10.99 -20.27 -12.72
CA THR A 633 11.49 -21.65 -12.74
C THR A 633 11.58 -22.16 -14.19
N GLY A 634 11.75 -23.48 -14.37
CA GLY A 634 11.77 -24.09 -15.70
C GLY A 634 10.41 -24.04 -16.39
N HIS A 635 10.42 -24.10 -17.72
CA HIS A 635 9.18 -24.18 -18.51
C HIS A 635 8.38 -25.41 -18.13
N ALA A 636 7.06 -25.26 -17.99
CA ALA A 636 6.15 -26.39 -17.74
C ALA A 636 5.96 -27.31 -18.97
N GLN A 637 6.21 -26.78 -20.17
CA GLN A 637 6.08 -27.49 -21.44
C GLN A 637 7.40 -27.43 -22.22
N THR A 638 7.54 -28.29 -23.24
CA THR A 638 8.74 -28.33 -24.10
C THR A 638 9.06 -26.98 -24.74
N LEU A 639 8.02 -26.20 -25.06
CA LEU A 639 8.15 -24.85 -25.59
C LEU A 639 7.41 -23.87 -24.66
N PRO A 640 7.96 -22.65 -24.50
CA PRO A 640 7.27 -21.58 -23.77
C PRO A 640 5.95 -21.19 -24.43
N GLY A 641 5.07 -20.58 -23.62
CA GLY A 641 3.85 -19.95 -24.11
C GLY A 641 4.11 -18.65 -24.89
N ARG A 642 3.03 -17.93 -25.14
CA ARG A 642 3.06 -16.60 -25.77
C ARG A 642 2.78 -15.52 -24.74
N MET A 643 3.39 -14.36 -24.95
CA MET A 643 3.10 -13.15 -24.19
C MET A 643 2.08 -12.31 -24.95
N TYR A 644 0.91 -12.13 -24.34
CA TYR A 644 -0.17 -11.28 -24.85
C TYR A 644 -0.02 -9.89 -24.26
N LEU A 645 -0.01 -8.86 -25.11
CA LEU A 645 0.35 -7.49 -24.71
C LEU A 645 -0.91 -6.60 -24.67
N PRO A 646 -1.61 -6.49 -23.52
CA PRO A 646 -2.80 -5.67 -23.39
C PRO A 646 -2.47 -4.17 -23.41
N GLY A 647 -3.47 -3.35 -23.72
CA GLY A 647 -3.36 -1.88 -23.62
C GLY A 647 -2.76 -1.18 -24.83
N LEU A 648 -2.28 -1.90 -25.84
CA LEU A 648 -1.82 -1.32 -27.12
C LEU A 648 -3.00 -0.84 -27.99
N ASP A 649 -2.76 0.11 -28.89
CA ASP A 649 -3.76 0.55 -29.88
C ASP A 649 -3.89 -0.52 -30.99
N PRO A 650 -5.08 -1.09 -31.23
CA PRO A 650 -5.28 -2.11 -32.25
C PRO A 650 -5.10 -1.59 -33.69
N SER A 651 -5.18 -0.28 -33.91
CA SER A 651 -5.02 0.35 -35.22
C SER A 651 -3.58 0.70 -35.57
N GLN A 652 -2.67 0.68 -34.58
CA GLN A 652 -1.26 1.03 -34.76
C GLN A 652 -0.39 -0.23 -34.93
N SER A 653 0.82 -0.02 -35.46
CA SER A 653 1.88 -1.02 -35.44
C SER A 653 3.02 -0.52 -34.56
N TYR A 654 3.75 -1.46 -33.96
CA TYR A 654 4.78 -1.17 -32.98
C TYR A 654 6.10 -1.81 -33.40
N ARG A 655 7.16 -1.01 -33.44
CA ARG A 655 8.53 -1.53 -33.49
C ARG A 655 8.84 -2.17 -32.14
N THR A 656 8.94 -3.50 -32.15
CA THR A 656 9.14 -4.33 -30.97
C THR A 656 10.59 -4.80 -30.90
N LYS A 657 11.25 -4.58 -29.76
CA LYS A 657 12.63 -4.97 -29.47
C LYS A 657 12.75 -5.58 -28.07
N ILE A 658 13.79 -6.38 -27.84
CA ILE A 658 14.24 -6.76 -26.50
C ILE A 658 15.36 -5.79 -26.10
N VAL A 659 15.11 -5.01 -25.05
CA VAL A 659 16.07 -4.03 -24.51
C VAL A 659 16.80 -4.55 -23.28
N TRP A 660 16.39 -5.69 -22.72
CA TRP A 660 17.09 -6.34 -21.61
C TRP A 660 16.94 -7.86 -21.62
N PRO A 661 17.99 -8.63 -21.26
CA PRO A 661 19.39 -8.21 -21.24
C PRO A 661 19.89 -7.96 -22.67
N SER A 662 21.00 -7.23 -22.83
CA SER A 662 21.63 -6.99 -24.13
C SER A 662 23.04 -7.60 -24.18
N PRO A 663 23.32 -8.60 -25.05
CA PRO A 663 22.41 -9.20 -26.02
C PRO A 663 21.43 -10.20 -25.38
N ALA A 664 20.19 -10.23 -25.88
CA ALA A 664 19.21 -11.24 -25.53
C ALA A 664 19.58 -12.60 -26.13
N ARG A 665 19.37 -13.70 -25.38
CA ARG A 665 19.75 -15.06 -25.80
C ARG A 665 18.63 -16.06 -25.57
N SER A 666 18.45 -16.94 -26.55
CA SER A 666 17.67 -18.18 -26.44
C SER A 666 18.60 -19.34 -26.12
N VAL A 667 18.10 -20.36 -25.42
CA VAL A 667 18.79 -21.63 -25.14
C VAL A 667 19.17 -22.35 -26.43
N SER A 668 18.31 -22.29 -27.45
CA SER A 668 18.53 -22.92 -28.75
C SER A 668 18.04 -22.01 -29.90
N LYS A 669 18.50 -22.32 -31.12
CA LYS A 669 18.24 -21.54 -32.35
C LYS A 669 17.72 -22.45 -33.47
N PRO A 670 16.95 -21.90 -34.44
CA PRO A 670 16.48 -20.52 -34.51
C PRO A 670 15.37 -20.24 -33.47
N SER A 671 15.33 -19.01 -32.97
CA SER A 671 14.27 -18.54 -32.07
C SER A 671 13.55 -17.33 -32.66
N ILE A 672 12.50 -16.86 -31.97
CA ILE A 672 11.80 -15.63 -32.33
C ILE A 672 12.73 -14.41 -32.34
N ILE A 673 13.81 -14.42 -31.54
CA ILE A 673 14.78 -13.33 -31.47
C ILE A 673 15.44 -13.14 -32.83
N GLU A 674 15.94 -14.21 -33.45
CA GLU A 674 16.57 -14.14 -34.77
C GLU A 674 15.54 -13.93 -35.88
N ALA A 675 14.36 -14.56 -35.77
CA ALA A 675 13.33 -14.49 -36.80
C ALA A 675 12.77 -13.06 -37.00
N LEU A 676 12.75 -12.26 -35.93
CA LEU A 676 12.22 -10.89 -35.93
C LEU A 676 13.29 -9.82 -35.62
N ASP A 677 14.57 -10.20 -35.59
CA ASP A 677 15.69 -9.32 -35.20
C ASP A 677 15.42 -8.54 -33.90
N LEU A 678 14.80 -9.19 -32.90
CA LEU A 678 14.35 -8.51 -31.67
C LEU A 678 15.50 -7.98 -30.82
N GLY A 679 16.70 -8.58 -30.92
CA GLY A 679 17.91 -8.08 -30.26
C GLY A 679 18.65 -6.99 -31.04
N GLY A 680 18.18 -6.63 -32.24
CA GLY A 680 18.79 -5.65 -33.14
C GLY A 680 17.84 -4.51 -33.49
N ASN A 681 17.43 -4.41 -34.76
CA ASN A 681 16.56 -3.34 -35.25
C ASN A 681 15.08 -3.51 -34.86
N GLY A 682 14.71 -4.69 -34.37
CA GLY A 682 13.34 -5.07 -34.03
C GLY A 682 12.44 -5.27 -35.25
N ALA A 683 11.25 -5.78 -35.00
CA ALA A 683 10.21 -5.98 -36.02
C ALA A 683 9.03 -5.04 -35.79
N VAL A 684 8.41 -4.60 -36.88
CA VAL A 684 7.15 -3.84 -36.84
C VAL A 684 6.00 -4.85 -36.79
N LEU A 685 5.26 -4.86 -35.69
CA LEU A 685 4.20 -5.82 -35.41
C LEU A 685 2.88 -5.08 -35.13
N PRO A 686 1.73 -5.52 -35.69
CA PRO A 686 0.44 -4.88 -35.42
C PRO A 686 0.04 -4.98 -33.95
N GLY A 687 -0.43 -3.88 -33.35
CA GLY A 687 -0.86 -3.82 -31.95
C GLY A 687 -1.97 -4.82 -31.64
N ASP A 688 -2.96 -4.96 -32.54
CA ASP A 688 -4.05 -5.93 -32.37
C ASP A 688 -3.55 -7.38 -32.35
N ALA A 689 -2.54 -7.69 -33.17
CA ALA A 689 -1.93 -9.01 -33.21
C ALA A 689 -1.11 -9.28 -31.93
N LEU A 690 -0.36 -8.30 -31.45
CA LEU A 690 0.38 -8.40 -30.18
C LEU A 690 -0.56 -8.65 -28.99
N ALA A 691 -1.73 -8.01 -28.98
CA ALA A 691 -2.72 -8.20 -27.92
C ALA A 691 -3.45 -9.55 -28.01
N LYS A 692 -3.86 -10.00 -29.21
CA LYS A 692 -4.75 -11.16 -29.38
C LYS A 692 -4.04 -12.46 -29.80
N LEU A 693 -3.03 -12.38 -30.66
CA LEU A 693 -2.24 -13.54 -31.09
C LEU A 693 -1.09 -13.83 -30.12
N GLY A 694 -0.55 -12.76 -29.52
CA GLY A 694 0.61 -12.81 -28.62
C GLY A 694 1.93 -13.03 -29.35
N LEU A 695 3.02 -12.66 -28.70
CA LEU A 695 4.39 -12.89 -29.17
C LEU A 695 4.91 -14.20 -28.57
N GLN A 696 5.41 -15.10 -29.42
CA GLN A 696 6.09 -16.31 -28.95
C GLN A 696 7.33 -15.92 -28.13
N ILE A 697 7.50 -16.51 -26.96
CA ILE A 697 8.70 -16.31 -26.13
C ILE A 697 9.80 -17.30 -26.57
N PRO A 698 11.08 -16.90 -26.60
CA PRO A 698 12.18 -17.83 -26.88
C PRO A 698 12.35 -18.85 -25.76
N LEU A 699 13.04 -19.97 -26.02
CA LEU A 699 13.36 -20.92 -24.96
C LEU A 699 14.40 -20.28 -24.02
N LEU A 700 14.03 -20.06 -22.76
CA LEU A 700 14.87 -19.42 -21.74
C LEU A 700 15.33 -20.41 -20.66
N HIS A 701 16.46 -20.15 -20.03
CA HIS A 701 16.79 -20.79 -18.75
C HIS A 701 15.88 -20.24 -17.64
N PRO A 702 15.72 -20.96 -16.50
CA PRO A 702 15.18 -20.38 -15.28
C PRO A 702 15.95 -19.10 -14.89
N GLU A 703 15.35 -18.25 -14.06
CA GLU A 703 16.00 -17.05 -13.52
C GLU A 703 16.44 -16.05 -14.60
N THR A 704 15.69 -16.02 -15.71
CA THR A 704 15.93 -15.11 -16.84
C THR A 704 14.73 -14.19 -17.03
N CYS A 705 14.99 -12.88 -17.08
CA CYS A 705 13.97 -11.87 -17.33
C CYS A 705 14.30 -11.09 -18.61
N LEU A 706 13.34 -11.04 -19.53
CA LEU A 706 13.40 -10.23 -20.74
C LEU A 706 12.57 -8.96 -20.57
N ILE A 707 13.07 -7.84 -21.06
CA ILE A 707 12.29 -6.59 -21.17
C ILE A 707 12.13 -6.24 -22.65
N PHE A 708 10.88 -6.13 -23.08
CA PHE A 708 10.49 -5.73 -24.41
C PHE A 708 10.12 -4.26 -24.42
N HIS A 709 10.61 -3.53 -25.42
CA HIS A 709 10.23 -2.16 -25.72
C HIS A 709 9.45 -2.12 -27.03
N LEU A 710 8.36 -1.36 -27.02
CA LEU A 710 7.45 -1.19 -28.14
C LEU A 710 7.26 0.31 -28.38
N GLU A 711 7.50 0.74 -29.60
CA GLU A 711 7.34 2.13 -30.03
C GLU A 711 6.43 2.16 -31.26
N ALA A 712 5.37 2.98 -31.25
CA ALA A 712 4.45 3.13 -32.37
C ALA A 712 5.18 3.66 -33.63
N VAL A 713 4.79 3.19 -34.81
CA VAL A 713 5.42 3.56 -36.11
C VAL A 713 4.43 4.05 -37.17
#